data_AF-R9MT28-F1
#
_entry.id   AF-R9MT28-F1
#
_cell.length_a   1.000
_cell.length_b   1.000
_cell.length_c   1.000
_cell.angle_alpha   90.00
_cell.angle_beta   90.00
_cell.angle_gamma   90.00
#
_symmetry.space_group_name_H-M   'P 1'
#
loop_
_entity.id
_entity.type
_entity.pdbx_description
1 polymer ?
#
loop_
_entity_poly.entity_id
_entity_poly.type
_entity_poly.pdbx_seq_one_letter_code
_entity_poly.pdbx_strand_id
1 'polypeptide(L)'
;MKKGFWLNKEKKYLIYGAGGGGLKLIKVLKEKGCLKGFIDKRAAALGDVRGEKVWDLNTLKELLPEAENIVIILTTKNVFEHTDIAHELAAMGFDQCIYKPLPILKGYSDNELEKISMAHDVFLVDIDFPKKQVLAKVNLNYKMQYKDSLIISQNAENEVLTWMPLELIFNYKKADVYEDLSMAAFFPLVNLYRLFLGNVNRKERDVLDDFYRYASEWAYSNQIEITEELKASWVESRWEAFAHMQEISDYDFDFFLRNAPLVEAGDKSKFYMVQSGRNRVVFLVAKGYRHIPVRLQVEDYEHWINKEIFSLIKDYMEKEHVIKTTAPVPHPYFKDIVAENVDYNQLVLFPISEYLIYNAFSQAKRSVNRYNLTDREILKQAREHDFILCDLEDEGACSRYLSACGFNVSRVEREGNKFTILLDKLFYQNVKETDGQSFQNYNVLILDHSFQNKKLIEKSRIKSIICIDAKKEILNFLEEFGYTCVNTLSKIYCRDRSKMVQVYIREKLAKSIIIFGCGGVGIKAMQKFIGEGNEVIAFADNSSDKWGNYCKGKKIIQPNKILCENFDYIAIGVFKAAEIIKRQLCEMGVKEEQIIVPIEPDRIYPLKEDIPKEKLEKLPACEYLSRNTAEYQKLNVHIEDEKFLDNLNNLKKALLRNNIPREKVCIVSGAVLQVLGLRKSKEFDDIDIIMTSDLRNIYGTGLVIVSDVVEMHKKDEYDIIDDDIIENMDYHFVFSDLKFMHPQILLEYLKEKPGEEFTLLKGAKLWTL
;
A
#
# COMPACT_ATOMS: atom_id res chain seq x y z
N MET A 1 2.93 -50.79 -22.82
CA MET A 1 3.71 -50.76 -24.09
C MET A 1 3.45 -49.41 -24.75
N LYS A 2 4.38 -48.53 -25.14
CA LYS A 2 5.86 -48.47 -25.17
C LYS A 2 6.29 -47.26 -24.30
N LYS A 3 6.95 -47.45 -23.15
CA LYS A 3 7.31 -46.34 -22.22
C LYS A 3 8.75 -45.80 -22.37
N GLY A 4 9.48 -46.26 -23.39
CA GLY A 4 10.88 -45.87 -23.60
C GLY A 4 11.32 -45.96 -25.06
N PHE A 5 12.54 -45.54 -25.32
CA PHE A 5 13.19 -45.52 -26.62
C PHE A 5 14.57 -46.18 -26.57
N TRP A 6 15.02 -46.70 -27.71
CA TRP A 6 16.31 -47.37 -27.83
C TRP A 6 17.40 -46.39 -28.24
N LEU A 7 18.52 -46.41 -27.52
CA LEU A 7 19.76 -45.80 -28.00
C LEU A 7 20.47 -46.77 -28.94
N ASN A 8 20.44 -46.46 -30.22
CA ASN A 8 21.14 -47.19 -31.27
C ASN A 8 21.48 -46.28 -32.46
N LYS A 9 22.24 -46.81 -33.43
CA LYS A 9 22.68 -46.09 -34.65
C LYS A 9 21.60 -45.96 -35.75
N GLU A 10 20.47 -46.66 -35.62
CA GLU A 10 19.37 -46.61 -36.60
C GLU A 10 18.51 -45.35 -36.41
N LYS A 11 18.49 -44.81 -35.18
CA LYS A 11 17.90 -43.50 -34.87
C LYS A 11 18.71 -42.34 -35.43
N LYS A 12 18.05 -41.21 -35.63
CA LYS A 12 18.66 -39.93 -36.00
C LYS A 12 18.86 -39.07 -34.76
N TYR A 13 20.00 -38.40 -34.66
CA TYR A 13 20.36 -37.61 -33.48
C TYR A 13 20.44 -36.13 -33.83
N LEU A 14 19.76 -35.32 -33.02
CA LEU A 14 19.90 -33.87 -33.01
C LEU A 14 20.65 -33.43 -31.75
N ILE A 15 21.50 -32.41 -31.90
CA ILE A 15 22.24 -31.83 -30.78
C ILE A 15 21.60 -30.49 -30.41
N TYR A 16 21.02 -30.38 -29.22
CA TYR A 16 20.50 -29.11 -28.70
C TYR A 16 21.65 -28.31 -28.07
N GLY A 17 21.97 -27.17 -28.68
CA GLY A 17 23.07 -26.26 -28.36
C GLY A 17 24.27 -26.42 -29.30
N ALA A 18 24.46 -25.47 -30.23
CA ALA A 18 25.60 -25.44 -31.14
C ALA A 18 26.88 -24.83 -30.51
N GLY A 19 27.10 -25.10 -29.21
CA GLY A 19 28.22 -24.60 -28.43
C GLY A 19 29.36 -25.61 -28.28
N GLY A 20 30.33 -25.31 -27.40
CA GLY A 20 31.52 -26.15 -27.22
C GLY A 20 31.23 -27.62 -26.85
N GLY A 21 30.15 -27.91 -26.11
CA GLY A 21 29.72 -29.27 -25.81
C GLY A 21 29.17 -30.00 -27.05
N GLY A 22 28.20 -29.38 -27.73
CA GLY A 22 27.62 -29.93 -28.95
C GLY A 22 28.62 -30.13 -30.10
N LEU A 23 29.59 -29.22 -30.25
CA LEU A 23 30.63 -29.34 -31.28
C LEU A 23 31.54 -30.56 -31.09
N LYS A 24 31.80 -30.99 -29.83
CA LYS A 24 32.60 -32.19 -29.55
C LYS A 24 31.87 -33.48 -29.97
N LEU A 25 30.55 -33.50 -29.85
CA LEU A 25 29.71 -34.65 -30.19
C LEU A 25 29.57 -34.93 -31.68
N ILE A 26 29.87 -33.94 -32.55
CA ILE A 26 29.79 -34.10 -34.00
C ILE A 26 30.59 -35.32 -34.45
N LYS A 27 31.83 -35.44 -33.98
CA LYS A 27 32.74 -36.51 -34.41
C LYS A 27 32.13 -37.88 -34.12
N VAL A 28 31.64 -38.07 -32.90
CA VAL A 28 31.02 -39.32 -32.44
C VAL A 28 29.81 -39.68 -33.30
N LEU A 29 28.88 -38.74 -33.52
CA LEU A 29 27.64 -39.03 -34.24
C LEU A 29 27.84 -39.14 -35.76
N LYS A 30 28.81 -38.42 -36.35
CA LYS A 30 29.19 -38.55 -37.77
C LYS A 30 29.87 -39.89 -38.05
N GLU A 31 30.81 -40.32 -37.21
CA GLU A 31 31.46 -41.64 -37.35
C GLU A 31 30.46 -42.80 -37.28
N LYS A 32 29.35 -42.63 -36.54
CA LYS A 32 28.25 -43.61 -36.49
C LYS A 32 27.18 -43.41 -37.58
N GLY A 33 27.27 -42.37 -38.40
CA GLY A 33 26.34 -42.07 -39.49
C GLY A 33 24.92 -41.68 -39.05
N CYS A 34 24.75 -41.21 -37.81
CA CYS A 34 23.45 -40.98 -37.20
C CYS A 34 23.13 -39.51 -36.89
N LEU A 35 24.06 -38.58 -37.11
CA LEU A 35 23.83 -37.14 -36.96
C LEU A 35 22.80 -36.61 -37.98
N LYS A 36 21.84 -35.81 -37.53
CA LYS A 36 20.86 -35.09 -38.35
C LYS A 36 21.10 -33.57 -38.37
N GLY A 37 21.67 -33.01 -37.30
CA GLY A 37 22.01 -31.59 -37.18
C GLY A 37 21.82 -31.03 -35.78
N PHE A 38 21.51 -29.74 -35.66
CA PHE A 38 21.51 -29.00 -34.39
C PHE A 38 20.18 -28.30 -34.10
N ILE A 39 19.90 -28.07 -32.83
CA ILE A 39 18.85 -27.16 -32.37
C ILE A 39 19.52 -26.03 -31.59
N ASP A 40 19.31 -24.76 -31.95
CA ASP A 40 19.84 -23.62 -31.19
C ASP A 40 18.89 -22.42 -31.32
N LYS A 41 18.68 -21.69 -30.22
CA LYS A 41 17.84 -20.47 -30.21
C LYS A 41 18.35 -19.40 -31.19
N ARG A 42 19.62 -19.49 -31.60
CA ARG A 42 20.28 -18.58 -32.55
C ARG A 42 20.35 -19.15 -33.97
N ALA A 43 19.52 -20.13 -34.33
CA ALA A 43 19.57 -20.81 -35.63
C ALA A 43 19.64 -19.82 -36.81
N ALA A 44 18.80 -18.78 -36.83
CA ALA A 44 18.79 -17.77 -37.89
C ALA A 44 20.13 -17.03 -38.04
N ALA A 45 20.87 -16.80 -36.94
CA ALA A 45 22.17 -16.15 -36.96
C ALA A 45 23.31 -17.13 -37.27
N LEU A 46 23.17 -18.39 -36.89
CA LEU A 46 24.19 -19.43 -37.07
C LEU A 46 24.18 -20.03 -38.48
N GLY A 47 23.03 -20.09 -39.14
CA GLY A 47 22.89 -20.79 -40.42
C GLY A 47 23.23 -22.27 -40.27
N ASP A 48 24.20 -22.76 -41.06
CA ASP A 48 24.73 -24.12 -40.94
C ASP A 48 25.97 -24.17 -40.04
N VAL A 49 26.02 -25.16 -39.14
CA VAL A 49 27.17 -25.37 -38.25
C VAL A 49 27.90 -26.63 -38.67
N ARG A 50 29.16 -26.47 -39.13
CA ARG A 50 30.02 -27.59 -39.61
C ARG A 50 29.36 -28.41 -40.73
N GLY A 51 28.60 -27.73 -41.59
CA GLY A 51 27.89 -28.32 -42.73
C GLY A 51 26.59 -29.04 -42.38
N GLU A 52 26.10 -28.90 -41.14
CA GLU A 52 24.82 -29.46 -40.69
C GLU A 52 23.80 -28.35 -40.43
N LYS A 53 22.54 -28.59 -40.76
CA LYS A 53 21.43 -27.64 -40.55
C LYS A 53 21.21 -27.39 -39.06
N VAL A 54 20.90 -26.13 -38.73
CA VAL A 54 20.48 -25.71 -37.38
C VAL A 54 19.01 -25.31 -37.42
N TRP A 55 18.21 -25.89 -36.54
CA TRP A 55 16.80 -25.52 -36.32
C TRP A 55 16.66 -24.65 -35.07
N ASP A 56 15.73 -23.73 -35.09
CA ASP A 56 15.14 -23.17 -33.87
C ASP A 56 13.85 -23.94 -33.52
N LEU A 57 13.21 -23.61 -32.40
CA LEU A 57 11.99 -24.29 -31.97
C LEU A 57 10.80 -24.07 -32.95
N ASN A 58 10.80 -23.00 -33.74
CA ASN A 58 9.72 -22.74 -34.69
C ASN A 58 9.87 -23.61 -35.96
N THR A 59 11.09 -23.69 -36.48
CA THR A 59 11.46 -24.45 -37.68
C THR A 59 11.62 -25.95 -37.42
N LEU A 60 11.86 -26.36 -36.17
CA LEU A 60 11.92 -27.77 -35.78
C LEU A 60 10.64 -28.55 -36.12
N LYS A 61 9.49 -27.86 -36.23
CA LYS A 61 8.20 -28.44 -36.63
C LYS A 61 8.25 -29.18 -37.96
N GLU A 62 9.16 -28.82 -38.86
CA GLU A 62 9.41 -29.52 -40.13
C GLU A 62 9.74 -31.02 -39.93
N LEU A 63 10.31 -31.37 -38.76
CA LEU A 63 10.74 -32.74 -38.44
C LEU A 63 9.68 -33.55 -37.65
N LEU A 64 8.51 -32.99 -37.38
CA LEU A 64 7.43 -33.67 -36.64
C LEU A 64 7.05 -35.05 -37.22
N PRO A 65 6.94 -35.23 -38.55
CA PRO A 65 6.57 -36.53 -39.12
C PRO A 65 7.57 -37.66 -38.81
N GLU A 66 8.82 -37.31 -38.48
CA GLU A 66 9.88 -38.27 -38.13
C GLU A 66 10.30 -38.20 -36.65
N ALA A 67 9.54 -37.49 -35.80
CA ALA A 67 9.87 -37.28 -34.38
C ALA A 67 10.08 -38.59 -33.61
N GLU A 68 9.32 -39.65 -33.91
CA GLU A 68 9.51 -40.96 -33.28
C GLU A 68 10.88 -41.60 -33.58
N ASN A 69 11.58 -41.16 -34.62
CA ASN A 69 12.89 -41.65 -35.03
C ASN A 69 14.05 -40.72 -34.66
N ILE A 70 13.76 -39.62 -33.98
CA ILE A 70 14.74 -38.62 -33.56
C ILE A 70 15.00 -38.75 -32.06
N VAL A 71 16.27 -38.70 -31.69
CA VAL A 71 16.75 -38.56 -30.31
C VAL A 71 17.46 -37.21 -30.18
N ILE A 72 17.10 -36.41 -29.18
CA ILE A 72 17.69 -35.08 -28.97
C ILE A 72 18.64 -35.14 -27.78
N ILE A 73 19.89 -34.72 -27.97
CA ILE A 73 20.90 -34.66 -26.91
C ILE A 73 21.08 -33.20 -26.48
N LEU A 74 20.82 -32.89 -25.20
CA LEU A 74 20.97 -31.54 -24.66
C LEU A 74 22.41 -31.30 -24.23
N THR A 75 23.03 -30.28 -24.81
CA THR A 75 24.47 -29.97 -24.63
C THR A 75 24.75 -28.54 -24.17
N THR A 76 23.70 -27.82 -23.79
CA THR A 76 23.80 -26.50 -23.16
C THR A 76 24.64 -26.59 -21.89
N LYS A 77 25.45 -25.56 -21.60
CA LYS A 77 26.31 -25.56 -20.40
C LYS A 77 25.50 -25.46 -19.10
N ASN A 78 24.34 -24.81 -19.15
CA ASN A 78 23.48 -24.68 -18.00
C ASN A 78 22.65 -25.95 -17.82
N VAL A 79 23.17 -26.89 -17.03
CA VAL A 79 22.51 -28.18 -16.77
C VAL A 79 21.18 -28.03 -16.04
N PHE A 80 20.93 -26.90 -15.38
CA PHE A 80 19.66 -26.65 -14.68
C PHE A 80 18.49 -26.37 -15.63
N GLU A 81 18.76 -25.93 -16.87
CA GLU A 81 17.72 -25.70 -17.90
C GLU A 81 17.31 -26.99 -18.62
N HIS A 82 18.06 -28.08 -18.45
CA HIS A 82 17.90 -29.29 -19.26
C HIS A 82 16.51 -29.91 -19.14
N THR A 83 15.95 -29.98 -17.93
CA THR A 83 14.60 -30.51 -17.71
C THR A 83 13.53 -29.66 -18.39
N ASP A 84 13.62 -28.33 -18.27
CA ASP A 84 12.64 -27.41 -18.88
C ASP A 84 12.68 -27.51 -20.41
N ILE A 85 13.88 -27.53 -21.00
CA ILE A 85 14.06 -27.71 -22.45
C ILE A 85 13.52 -29.08 -22.91
N ALA A 86 13.79 -30.14 -22.15
CA ALA A 86 13.29 -31.48 -22.49
C ALA A 86 11.76 -31.55 -22.43
N HIS A 87 11.12 -30.89 -21.47
CA HIS A 87 9.65 -30.77 -21.41
C HIS A 87 9.08 -29.97 -22.57
N GLU A 88 9.71 -28.84 -22.93
CA GLU A 88 9.30 -28.03 -24.08
C GLU A 88 9.35 -28.84 -25.39
N LEU A 89 10.44 -29.57 -25.62
CA LEU A 89 10.60 -30.47 -26.77
C LEU A 89 9.56 -31.60 -26.75
N ALA A 90 9.31 -32.20 -25.58
CA ALA A 90 8.32 -33.26 -25.43
C ALA A 90 6.88 -32.76 -25.69
N ALA A 91 6.55 -31.55 -25.25
CA ALA A 91 5.26 -30.92 -25.53
C ALA A 91 5.06 -30.64 -27.03
N MET A 92 6.15 -30.44 -27.78
CA MET A 92 6.13 -30.37 -29.24
C MET A 92 6.06 -31.74 -29.93
N GLY A 93 6.19 -32.85 -29.20
CA GLY A 93 6.17 -34.22 -29.75
C GLY A 93 7.53 -34.92 -29.82
N PHE A 94 8.61 -34.25 -29.40
CA PHE A 94 9.96 -34.82 -29.33
C PHE A 94 10.28 -35.33 -27.92
N ASP A 95 9.69 -36.46 -27.54
CA ASP A 95 9.78 -37.02 -26.18
C ASP A 95 11.02 -37.89 -25.90
N GLN A 96 11.93 -38.03 -26.88
CA GLN A 96 13.15 -38.84 -26.78
C GLN A 96 14.38 -37.94 -26.54
N CYS A 97 14.54 -37.49 -25.30
CA CYS A 97 15.62 -36.59 -24.91
C CYS A 97 16.68 -37.27 -24.04
N ILE A 98 17.95 -36.94 -24.28
CA ILE A 98 19.09 -37.27 -23.42
C ILE A 98 19.60 -35.98 -22.80
N TYR A 99 19.54 -35.90 -21.47
CA TYR A 99 19.77 -34.66 -20.75
C TYR A 99 20.25 -34.92 -19.32
N LYS A 100 20.47 -33.87 -18.54
CA LYS A 100 20.73 -33.96 -17.10
C LYS A 100 19.44 -33.65 -16.36
N PRO A 101 18.74 -34.65 -15.80
CA PRO A 101 17.49 -34.39 -15.11
C PRO A 101 17.74 -33.62 -13.82
N LEU A 102 17.01 -32.52 -13.64
CA LEU A 102 17.07 -31.70 -12.43
C LEU A 102 16.87 -32.50 -11.13
N PRO A 103 15.97 -33.50 -11.04
CA PRO A 103 15.86 -34.35 -9.85
C PRO A 103 17.18 -35.07 -9.51
N ILE A 104 17.87 -35.63 -10.51
CA ILE A 104 19.14 -36.32 -10.26
C ILE A 104 20.23 -35.34 -9.81
N LEU A 105 20.28 -34.13 -10.40
CA LEU A 105 21.19 -33.07 -9.97
C LEU A 105 20.93 -32.61 -8.53
N LYS A 106 19.69 -32.69 -8.06
CA LYS A 106 19.28 -32.39 -6.68
C LYS A 106 19.44 -33.57 -5.71
N GLY A 107 19.96 -34.70 -6.19
CA GLY A 107 20.22 -35.89 -5.36
C GLY A 107 18.98 -36.76 -5.10
N TYR A 108 17.91 -36.62 -5.89
CA TYR A 108 16.80 -37.58 -5.87
C TYR A 108 17.21 -38.85 -6.63
N SER A 109 16.84 -40.00 -6.08
CA SER A 109 17.08 -41.30 -6.72
C SER A 109 15.89 -41.69 -7.61
N ASP A 110 16.15 -41.89 -8.89
CA ASP A 110 15.17 -42.41 -9.85
C ASP A 110 15.93 -43.23 -10.92
N ASN A 111 15.72 -44.55 -10.91
CA ASN A 111 16.45 -45.48 -11.77
C ASN A 111 16.33 -45.14 -13.28
N GLU A 112 15.23 -44.56 -13.74
CA GLU A 112 15.04 -44.24 -15.15
C GLU A 112 15.72 -42.91 -15.52
N LEU A 113 15.62 -41.90 -14.65
CA LEU A 113 16.31 -40.63 -14.83
C LEU A 113 17.84 -40.78 -14.67
N GLU A 114 18.30 -41.66 -13.78
CA GLU A 114 19.72 -42.00 -13.62
C GLU A 114 20.30 -42.58 -14.91
N LYS A 115 19.60 -43.51 -15.59
CA LYS A 115 20.03 -44.03 -16.89
C LYS A 115 20.15 -42.94 -17.95
N ILE A 116 19.20 -42.00 -17.99
CA ILE A 116 19.27 -40.85 -18.90
C ILE A 116 20.49 -39.97 -18.56
N SER A 117 20.71 -39.69 -17.28
CA SER A 117 21.84 -38.90 -16.78
C SER A 117 23.20 -39.55 -17.08
N MET A 118 23.30 -40.87 -16.95
CA MET A 118 24.49 -41.65 -17.29
C MET A 118 24.72 -41.68 -18.81
N ALA A 119 23.67 -41.85 -19.61
CA ALA A 119 23.78 -41.78 -21.07
C ALA A 119 24.29 -40.40 -21.53
N HIS A 120 23.83 -39.35 -20.86
CA HIS A 120 24.29 -37.97 -21.08
C HIS A 120 25.79 -37.80 -20.75
N ASP A 121 26.25 -38.34 -19.62
CA ASP A 121 27.68 -38.30 -19.26
C ASP A 121 28.56 -39.02 -20.27
N VAL A 122 28.15 -40.19 -20.76
CA VAL A 122 28.93 -40.90 -21.79
C VAL A 122 29.07 -40.05 -23.07
N PHE A 123 28.02 -39.34 -23.47
CA PHE A 123 28.08 -38.47 -24.64
C PHE A 123 28.95 -37.22 -24.44
N LEU A 124 28.92 -36.58 -23.27
CA LEU A 124 29.59 -35.28 -23.06
C LEU A 124 30.90 -35.31 -22.28
N VAL A 125 31.04 -36.26 -21.35
CA VAL A 125 32.23 -36.46 -20.52
C VAL A 125 33.17 -37.45 -21.21
N ASP A 126 32.67 -38.64 -21.53
CA ASP A 126 33.49 -39.68 -22.17
C ASP A 126 33.66 -39.44 -23.68
N ILE A 127 32.79 -38.61 -24.27
CA ILE A 127 32.76 -38.31 -25.70
C ILE A 127 32.67 -39.60 -26.52
N ASP A 128 31.75 -40.48 -26.12
CA ASP A 128 31.53 -41.77 -26.76
C ASP A 128 30.02 -42.04 -26.96
N PHE A 129 29.71 -43.09 -27.71
CA PHE A 129 28.35 -43.56 -27.92
C PHE A 129 27.95 -44.58 -26.83
N PRO A 130 26.90 -44.33 -26.04
CA PRO A 130 26.49 -45.23 -24.97
C PRO A 130 26.19 -46.65 -25.47
N LYS A 131 26.45 -47.66 -24.63
CA LYS A 131 26.05 -49.04 -24.91
C LYS A 131 24.54 -49.11 -25.15
N LYS A 132 24.12 -50.07 -25.98
CA LYS A 132 22.70 -50.26 -26.34
C LYS A 132 21.86 -50.43 -25.07
N GLN A 133 20.95 -49.49 -24.85
CA GLN A 133 20.06 -49.47 -23.69
C GLN A 133 18.70 -48.87 -24.07
N VAL A 134 17.70 -49.14 -23.23
CA VAL A 134 16.37 -48.52 -23.31
C VAL A 134 16.32 -47.40 -22.29
N LEU A 135 15.94 -46.21 -22.72
CA LEU A 135 15.73 -45.05 -21.87
C LEU A 135 14.24 -44.70 -21.81
N ALA A 136 13.79 -44.15 -20.68
CA ALA A 136 12.43 -43.63 -20.56
C ALA A 136 12.23 -42.39 -21.45
N LYS A 137 11.04 -42.27 -22.03
CA LYS A 137 10.62 -41.02 -22.69
C LYS A 137 10.37 -39.93 -21.64
N VAL A 138 10.51 -38.67 -22.04
CA VAL A 138 10.19 -37.52 -21.20
C VAL A 138 8.71 -37.60 -20.79
N ASN A 139 8.44 -37.58 -19.48
CA ASN A 139 7.09 -37.69 -18.95
C ASN A 139 6.54 -36.29 -18.64
N LEU A 140 5.53 -35.85 -19.41
CA LEU A 140 4.83 -34.58 -19.15
C LEU A 140 4.00 -34.60 -17.86
N ASN A 141 3.65 -35.79 -17.35
CA ASN A 141 2.93 -35.99 -16.09
C ASN A 141 3.89 -36.30 -14.93
N TYR A 142 5.05 -35.65 -14.88
CA TYR A 142 5.99 -35.82 -13.78
C TYR A 142 5.36 -35.38 -12.46
N LYS A 143 5.27 -36.28 -11.49
CA LYS A 143 4.82 -35.95 -10.13
C LYS A 143 5.98 -35.31 -9.38
N MET A 144 5.79 -34.08 -8.89
CA MET A 144 6.77 -33.43 -8.04
C MET A 144 7.01 -34.26 -6.77
N GLN A 145 8.28 -34.59 -6.52
CA GLN A 145 8.70 -35.20 -5.27
C GLN A 145 9.02 -34.11 -4.26
N TYR A 146 8.26 -34.10 -3.17
CA TYR A 146 8.47 -33.16 -2.07
C TYR A 146 9.32 -33.86 -1.02
N LYS A 147 10.53 -33.34 -0.81
CA LYS A 147 11.47 -33.85 0.18
C LYS A 147 11.69 -32.77 1.24
N ASP A 148 11.76 -33.21 2.49
CA ASP A 148 12.27 -32.35 3.54
C ASP A 148 13.78 -32.20 3.37
N SER A 149 14.17 -31.05 2.82
CA SER A 149 15.58 -30.74 2.54
C SER A 149 16.15 -29.73 3.53
N LEU A 150 15.41 -29.36 4.59
CA LEU A 150 15.87 -28.44 5.63
C LEU A 150 16.23 -29.15 6.93
N ILE A 151 15.68 -30.35 7.19
CA ILE A 151 16.08 -31.18 8.33
C ILE A 151 17.56 -31.60 8.25
N ILE A 152 18.28 -31.45 9.36
CA ILE A 152 19.69 -31.84 9.51
C ILE A 152 19.78 -33.16 10.29
N SER A 153 19.15 -33.20 11.46
CA SER A 153 19.11 -34.39 12.32
C SER A 153 17.93 -34.33 13.28
N GLN A 154 17.51 -35.49 13.77
CA GLN A 154 16.57 -35.62 14.88
C GLN A 154 17.22 -36.48 15.96
N ASN A 155 17.21 -36.04 17.21
CA ASN A 155 17.81 -36.77 18.33
C ASN A 155 16.78 -37.62 19.09
N ALA A 156 17.25 -38.39 20.08
CA ALA A 156 16.41 -39.26 20.90
C ALA A 156 15.49 -38.50 21.89
N GLU A 157 15.73 -37.20 22.08
CA GLU A 157 14.95 -36.33 22.96
C GLU A 157 13.81 -35.60 22.23
N ASN A 158 13.45 -36.06 21.01
CA ASN A 158 12.48 -35.42 20.13
C ASN A 158 12.81 -33.95 19.79
N GLU A 159 14.09 -33.57 19.79
CA GLU A 159 14.53 -32.31 19.19
C GLU A 159 14.93 -32.53 17.73
N VAL A 160 14.52 -31.58 16.88
CA VAL A 160 14.92 -31.49 15.48
C VAL A 160 15.93 -30.36 15.33
N LEU A 161 17.05 -30.63 14.67
CA LEU A 161 17.99 -29.63 14.18
C LEU A 161 17.69 -29.37 12.70
N THR A 162 17.44 -28.12 12.33
CA THR A 162 17.00 -27.74 10.97
C THR A 162 17.57 -26.41 10.50
N TRP A 163 17.61 -26.22 9.18
CA TRP A 163 17.86 -24.95 8.52
C TRP A 163 16.58 -24.14 8.38
N MET A 164 16.29 -23.26 9.34
CA MET A 164 15.08 -22.44 9.31
C MET A 164 15.28 -21.15 8.50
N PRO A 165 14.36 -20.81 7.57
CA PRO A 165 14.37 -19.53 6.88
C PRO A 165 14.21 -18.35 7.85
N LEU A 166 15.06 -17.33 7.69
CA LEU A 166 15.17 -16.17 8.59
C LEU A 166 13.86 -15.38 8.74
N GLU A 167 13.03 -15.32 7.69
CA GLU A 167 11.71 -14.68 7.73
C GLU A 167 10.75 -15.29 8.77
N LEU A 168 11.03 -16.49 9.28
CA LEU A 168 10.24 -17.14 10.33
C LEU A 168 10.80 -16.93 11.74
N ILE A 169 12.02 -16.39 11.88
CA ILE A 169 12.71 -16.33 13.17
C ILE A 169 12.48 -14.97 13.82
N PHE A 170 11.94 -14.98 15.03
CA PHE A 170 11.61 -13.80 15.82
C PHE A 170 12.37 -13.81 17.15
N ASN A 171 12.64 -12.60 17.64
CA ASN A 171 13.26 -12.38 18.95
C ASN A 171 12.34 -12.90 20.07
N TYR A 172 12.89 -13.04 21.28
CA TYR A 172 12.19 -13.59 22.45
C TYR A 172 10.76 -13.06 22.61
N LYS A 173 9.82 -13.96 22.94
CA LYS A 173 8.38 -13.66 23.08
C LYS A 173 8.05 -12.71 24.23
N LYS A 174 8.84 -12.75 25.31
CA LYS A 174 8.71 -11.86 26.48
C LYS A 174 10.08 -11.30 26.81
N ALA A 175 10.32 -10.06 26.44
CA ALA A 175 11.62 -9.42 26.67
C ALA A 175 11.46 -7.92 26.92
N ASP A 176 12.30 -7.13 26.28
CA ASP A 176 12.28 -5.67 26.26
C ASP A 176 11.33 -5.17 25.15
N VAL A 177 11.45 -3.89 24.80
CA VAL A 177 10.70 -3.24 23.71
C VAL A 177 10.98 -3.84 22.32
N TYR A 178 11.96 -4.75 22.21
CA TYR A 178 12.32 -5.49 20.99
C TYR A 178 11.79 -6.93 21.02
N GLU A 179 10.91 -7.30 21.96
CA GLU A 179 10.17 -8.55 21.90
C GLU A 179 9.39 -8.68 20.59
N ASP A 180 9.19 -9.92 20.12
CA ASP A 180 8.45 -10.20 18.87
C ASP A 180 8.99 -9.43 17.64
N LEU A 181 10.27 -9.08 17.64
CA LEU A 181 10.92 -8.44 16.50
C LEU A 181 11.53 -9.49 15.58
N SER A 182 11.24 -9.43 14.28
CA SER A 182 11.87 -10.34 13.31
C SER A 182 13.39 -10.20 13.35
N MET A 183 14.10 -11.33 13.40
CA MET A 183 15.56 -11.34 13.44
C MET A 183 16.19 -10.82 12.16
N ALA A 184 15.47 -10.84 11.03
CA ALA A 184 15.91 -10.21 9.78
C ALA A 184 16.00 -8.67 9.88
N ALA A 185 15.14 -8.08 10.72
CA ALA A 185 15.00 -6.64 10.91
C ALA A 185 15.45 -6.19 12.32
N PHE A 186 16.27 -6.99 13.00
CA PHE A 186 16.83 -6.67 14.32
C PHE A 186 17.97 -5.65 14.20
N PHE A 187 17.62 -4.45 13.72
CA PHE A 187 18.54 -3.42 13.26
C PHE A 187 19.62 -3.00 14.27
N PRO A 188 19.40 -2.95 15.61
CA PRO A 188 20.45 -2.46 16.52
C PRO A 188 21.70 -3.32 16.53
N LEU A 189 21.55 -4.65 16.47
CA LEU A 189 22.69 -5.57 16.46
C LEU A 189 23.11 -5.95 15.04
N VAL A 190 22.16 -6.14 14.11
CA VAL A 190 22.48 -6.48 12.72
C VAL A 190 23.30 -5.38 12.07
N ASN A 191 22.92 -4.11 12.25
CA ASN A 191 23.68 -3.01 11.65
C ASN A 191 25.00 -2.75 12.37
N LEU A 192 25.11 -3.03 13.68
CA LEU A 192 26.39 -3.02 14.38
C LEU A 192 27.37 -4.06 13.81
N TYR A 193 26.90 -5.29 13.55
CA TYR A 193 27.76 -6.34 13.02
C TYR A 193 28.09 -6.11 11.54
N ARG A 194 27.17 -5.52 10.76
CA ARG A 194 27.47 -5.04 9.40
C ARG A 194 28.54 -3.95 9.41
N LEU A 195 28.50 -3.03 10.39
CA LEU A 195 29.54 -2.03 10.59
C LEU A 195 30.91 -2.68 10.87
N PHE A 196 30.96 -3.71 11.74
CA PHE A 196 32.19 -4.49 11.99
C PHE A 196 32.73 -5.21 10.76
N LEU A 197 31.86 -5.64 9.85
CA LEU A 197 32.23 -6.21 8.54
C LEU A 197 32.69 -5.17 7.52
N GLY A 198 32.65 -3.87 7.84
CA GLY A 198 32.90 -2.78 6.90
C GLY A 198 31.77 -2.55 5.88
N ASN A 199 30.59 -3.15 6.10
CA ASN A 199 29.42 -2.98 5.25
C ASN A 199 28.59 -1.78 5.75
N VAL A 200 28.94 -0.58 5.27
CA VAL A 200 28.39 0.68 5.77
C VAL A 200 27.23 1.16 4.89
N ASN A 201 26.01 0.74 5.24
CA ASN A 201 24.77 1.23 4.61
C ASN A 201 24.13 2.42 5.37
N ARG A 202 24.65 2.77 6.55
CA ARG A 202 24.19 3.87 7.41
C ARG A 202 25.38 4.57 8.04
N LYS A 203 25.19 5.82 8.50
CA LYS A 203 26.26 6.53 9.21
C LYS A 203 26.58 5.80 10.52
N GLU A 204 27.87 5.64 10.81
CA GLU A 204 28.36 4.98 12.02
C GLU A 204 27.67 5.49 13.30
N ARG A 205 27.54 6.82 13.42
CA ARG A 205 26.85 7.46 14.55
C ARG A 205 25.42 6.96 14.74
N ASP A 206 24.66 6.82 13.65
CA ASP A 206 23.25 6.39 13.74
C ASP A 206 23.17 4.91 14.18
N VAL A 207 24.09 4.07 13.69
CA VAL A 207 24.18 2.65 14.10
C VAL A 207 24.53 2.52 15.57
N LEU A 208 25.50 3.30 16.06
CA LEU A 208 25.88 3.31 17.47
C LEU A 208 24.75 3.85 18.35
N ASP A 209 24.08 4.92 17.95
CA ASP A 209 22.93 5.47 18.69
C ASP A 209 21.79 4.45 18.84
N ASP A 210 21.50 3.68 17.79
CA ASP A 210 20.51 2.60 17.82
C ASP A 210 20.93 1.46 18.76
N PHE A 211 22.20 1.05 18.70
CA PHE A 211 22.75 0.03 19.60
C PHE A 211 22.73 0.49 21.06
N TYR A 212 23.12 1.74 21.33
CA TYR A 212 23.10 2.31 22.68
C TYR A 212 21.69 2.41 23.25
N ARG A 213 20.69 2.76 22.43
CA ARG A 213 19.28 2.72 22.87
C ARG A 213 18.87 1.30 23.26
N TYR A 214 19.19 0.32 22.43
CA TYR A 214 18.93 -1.08 22.73
C TYR A 214 19.59 -1.53 24.04
N ALA A 215 20.87 -1.21 24.26
CA ALA A 215 21.57 -1.53 25.50
C ALA A 215 21.04 -0.75 26.72
N SER A 216 20.52 0.46 26.50
CA SER A 216 19.93 1.30 27.55
C SER A 216 18.68 0.70 28.17
N GLU A 217 17.91 -0.12 27.45
CA GLU A 217 16.76 -0.84 28.00
C GLU A 217 17.16 -1.78 29.14
N TRP A 218 18.29 -2.48 28.97
CA TRP A 218 18.86 -3.33 30.02
C TRP A 218 19.39 -2.49 31.18
N ALA A 219 20.13 -1.41 30.90
CA ALA A 219 20.67 -0.53 31.94
C ALA A 219 19.55 0.09 32.80
N TYR A 220 18.48 0.56 32.15
CA TYR A 220 17.31 1.13 32.82
C TYR A 220 16.60 0.10 33.69
N SER A 221 16.37 -1.12 33.17
CA SER A 221 15.72 -2.21 33.92
C SER A 221 16.51 -2.63 35.16
N ASN A 222 17.83 -2.44 35.16
CA ASN A 222 18.73 -2.77 36.27
C ASN A 222 19.18 -1.55 37.08
N GLN A 223 18.64 -0.36 36.81
CA GLN A 223 18.98 0.90 37.49
C GLN A 223 20.48 1.24 37.44
N ILE A 224 21.14 0.93 36.32
CA ILE A 224 22.58 1.16 36.11
C ILE A 224 22.77 2.52 35.45
N GLU A 225 23.65 3.34 36.00
CA GLU A 225 24.02 4.63 35.40
C GLU A 225 24.81 4.43 34.10
N ILE A 226 24.44 5.17 33.06
CA ILE A 226 25.12 5.11 31.75
C ILE A 226 26.25 6.15 31.71
N THR A 227 27.49 5.68 31.66
CA THR A 227 28.69 6.49 31.39
C THR A 227 29.25 6.19 29.98
N GLU A 228 30.19 7.02 29.51
CA GLU A 228 30.85 6.77 28.22
C GLU A 228 31.75 5.52 28.26
N GLU A 229 32.37 5.24 29.41
CA GLU A 229 33.13 3.99 29.61
C GLU A 229 32.21 2.77 29.53
N LEU A 230 31.00 2.84 30.09
CA LEU A 230 30.03 1.77 29.97
C LEU A 230 29.60 1.54 28.52
N LYS A 231 29.32 2.61 27.77
CA LYS A 231 29.01 2.51 26.32
C LYS A 231 30.15 1.89 25.53
N ALA A 232 31.39 2.27 25.80
CA ALA A 232 32.57 1.68 25.18
C ALA A 232 32.64 0.17 25.47
N SER A 233 32.45 -0.23 26.73
CA SER A 233 32.47 -1.64 27.12
C SER A 233 31.37 -2.48 26.45
N TRP A 234 30.20 -1.89 26.17
CA TRP A 234 29.15 -2.57 25.41
C TRP A 234 29.57 -2.86 23.97
N VAL A 235 30.20 -1.90 23.29
CA VAL A 235 30.71 -2.08 21.92
C VAL A 235 31.83 -3.11 21.91
N GLU A 236 32.79 -3.00 22.83
CA GLU A 236 33.91 -3.95 22.98
C GLU A 236 33.41 -5.38 23.19
N SER A 237 32.46 -5.59 24.10
CA SER A 237 31.86 -6.91 24.32
C SER A 237 31.15 -7.47 23.07
N ARG A 238 30.57 -6.63 22.23
CA ARG A 238 29.98 -7.08 20.94
C ARG A 238 31.04 -7.36 19.89
N TRP A 239 32.10 -6.56 19.86
CA TRP A 239 33.25 -6.79 18.99
C TRP A 239 33.94 -8.12 19.31
N GLU A 240 34.20 -8.43 20.58
CA GLU A 240 34.81 -9.69 20.99
C GLU A 240 33.97 -10.90 20.57
N ALA A 241 32.65 -10.85 20.79
CA ALA A 241 31.74 -11.90 20.35
C ALA A 241 31.76 -12.06 18.83
N PHE A 242 31.75 -10.94 18.09
CA PHE A 242 31.85 -10.93 16.64
C PHE A 242 33.17 -11.52 16.16
N ALA A 243 34.31 -11.10 16.72
CA ALA A 243 35.65 -11.53 16.31
C ALA A 243 35.84 -13.04 16.49
N HIS A 244 35.40 -13.61 17.61
CA HIS A 244 35.44 -15.06 17.82
C HIS A 244 34.56 -15.81 16.81
N MET A 245 33.33 -15.33 16.56
CA MET A 245 32.45 -15.96 15.56
C MET A 245 33.00 -15.83 14.15
N GLN A 246 33.67 -14.71 13.84
CA GLN A 246 34.35 -14.49 12.57
C GLN A 246 35.45 -15.53 12.36
N GLU A 247 36.32 -15.69 13.36
CA GLU A 247 37.42 -16.65 13.32
C GLU A 247 36.91 -18.09 13.16
N ILE A 248 35.96 -18.50 14.00
CA ILE A 248 35.40 -19.87 13.97
C ILE A 248 34.66 -20.14 12.66
N SER A 249 34.01 -19.15 12.06
CA SER A 249 33.28 -19.33 10.79
C SER A 249 34.16 -19.74 9.62
N ASP A 250 35.46 -19.45 9.69
CA ASP A 250 36.42 -19.74 8.62
C ASP A 250 36.90 -21.20 8.62
N TYR A 251 36.86 -21.90 9.76
CA TYR A 251 37.38 -23.28 9.87
C TYR A 251 36.47 -24.31 10.58
N ASP A 252 35.45 -23.89 11.32
CA ASP A 252 34.53 -24.77 12.04
C ASP A 252 33.10 -24.20 12.05
N PHE A 253 32.49 -24.15 10.86
CA PHE A 253 31.12 -23.67 10.70
C PHE A 253 30.09 -24.53 11.45
N ASP A 254 30.42 -25.80 11.71
CA ASP A 254 29.59 -26.72 12.51
C ASP A 254 29.40 -26.22 13.95
N PHE A 255 30.23 -25.28 14.43
CA PHE A 255 29.99 -24.56 15.68
C PHE A 255 28.57 -23.98 15.75
N PHE A 256 28.05 -23.42 14.65
CA PHE A 256 26.70 -22.85 14.60
C PHE A 256 25.61 -23.92 14.63
N LEU A 257 25.90 -25.13 14.14
CA LEU A 257 25.01 -26.29 14.23
C LEU A 257 24.95 -26.84 15.65
N ARG A 258 26.13 -27.10 16.25
CA ARG A 258 26.25 -27.62 17.62
C ARG A 258 25.68 -26.66 18.66
N ASN A 259 25.71 -25.36 18.38
CA ASN A 259 25.20 -24.32 19.26
C ASN A 259 23.95 -23.61 18.71
N ALA A 260 23.18 -24.29 17.85
CA ALA A 260 21.95 -23.75 17.29
C ALA A 260 20.96 -23.32 18.41
N PRO A 261 20.40 -22.08 18.34
CA PRO A 261 19.42 -21.61 19.31
C PRO A 261 18.16 -22.50 19.30
N LEU A 262 17.58 -22.68 20.49
CA LEU A 262 16.25 -23.28 20.63
C LEU A 262 15.19 -22.25 20.25
N VAL A 263 14.24 -22.66 19.40
CA VAL A 263 13.07 -21.89 19.00
C VAL A 263 11.79 -22.68 19.26
N GLU A 264 10.70 -21.96 19.54
CA GLU A 264 9.36 -22.53 19.77
C GLU A 264 8.36 -21.92 18.78
N ALA A 265 7.38 -22.70 18.35
CA ALA A 265 6.34 -22.23 17.45
C ALA A 265 5.45 -21.18 18.11
N GLY A 266 5.03 -20.21 17.30
CA GLY A 266 4.25 -19.05 17.68
C GLY A 266 2.99 -18.86 16.86
N ASP A 267 2.41 -17.67 16.96
CA ASP A 267 1.33 -17.22 16.09
C ASP A 267 1.85 -16.86 14.69
N LYS A 268 0.99 -16.91 13.66
CA LYS A 268 1.32 -16.49 12.28
C LYS A 268 2.63 -17.12 11.72
N SER A 269 2.92 -18.37 12.11
CA SER A 269 4.16 -19.10 11.78
C SER A 269 5.46 -18.47 12.25
N LYS A 270 5.41 -17.62 13.28
CA LYS A 270 6.62 -17.15 13.95
C LYS A 270 7.26 -18.30 14.73
N PHE A 271 8.58 -18.30 14.77
CA PHE A 271 9.38 -19.12 15.67
C PHE A 271 10.17 -18.20 16.58
N TYR A 272 9.80 -18.21 17.84
CA TYR A 272 10.42 -17.35 18.86
C TYR A 272 11.66 -18.04 19.39
N MET A 273 12.79 -17.35 19.39
CA MET A 273 13.92 -17.81 20.20
C MET A 273 13.47 -17.97 21.66
N VAL A 274 13.95 -19.01 22.34
CA VAL A 274 13.60 -19.29 23.75
C VAL A 274 14.63 -18.65 24.68
N GLN A 275 15.91 -18.92 24.43
CA GLN A 275 17.02 -18.43 25.23
C GLN A 275 18.33 -18.40 24.45
N SER A 276 19.19 -17.43 24.78
CA SER A 276 20.53 -17.29 24.19
C SER A 276 20.50 -17.26 22.64
N GLY A 277 21.66 -17.23 21.98
CA GLY A 277 21.77 -17.36 20.54
C GLY A 277 21.51 -16.10 19.69
N ARG A 278 20.97 -15.01 20.25
CA ARG A 278 20.73 -13.73 19.54
C ARG A 278 21.97 -13.27 18.74
N ASN A 279 23.16 -13.27 19.36
CA ASN A 279 24.40 -12.87 18.70
C ASN A 279 24.80 -13.80 17.54
N ARG A 280 24.56 -15.12 17.64
CA ARG A 280 24.87 -16.10 16.59
C ARG A 280 23.95 -15.90 15.38
N VAL A 281 22.65 -15.71 15.63
CA VAL A 281 21.68 -15.40 14.58
C VAL A 281 22.06 -14.07 13.91
N VAL A 282 22.27 -13.01 14.68
CA VAL A 282 22.69 -11.69 14.16
C VAL A 282 23.97 -11.80 13.32
N PHE A 283 24.97 -12.56 13.76
CA PHE A 283 26.20 -12.78 13.01
C PHE A 283 25.94 -13.40 11.63
N LEU A 284 25.16 -14.48 11.59
CA LEU A 284 24.80 -15.15 10.34
C LEU A 284 23.98 -14.23 9.42
N VAL A 285 23.05 -13.44 9.99
CA VAL A 285 22.27 -12.44 9.25
C VAL A 285 23.17 -11.35 8.66
N ALA A 286 24.10 -10.81 9.46
CA ALA A 286 25.04 -9.77 9.00
C ALA A 286 25.97 -10.29 7.89
N LYS A 287 26.33 -11.58 7.93
CA LYS A 287 27.06 -12.30 6.88
C LYS A 287 26.23 -12.61 5.63
N GLY A 288 24.91 -12.38 5.65
CA GLY A 288 24.02 -12.60 4.51
C GLY A 288 23.41 -14.01 4.45
N TYR A 289 23.50 -14.82 5.51
CA TYR A 289 22.82 -16.11 5.54
C TYR A 289 21.32 -15.91 5.77
N ARG A 290 20.50 -16.50 4.89
CA ARG A 290 19.03 -16.56 5.03
C ARG A 290 18.55 -17.78 5.80
N HIS A 291 19.27 -18.89 5.75
CA HIS A 291 18.89 -20.11 6.47
C HIS A 291 19.75 -20.20 7.72
N ILE A 292 19.11 -20.20 8.88
CA ILE A 292 19.76 -20.16 10.18
C ILE A 292 19.55 -21.52 10.84
N PRO A 293 20.61 -22.15 11.40
CA PRO A 293 20.44 -23.42 12.08
C PRO A 293 19.73 -23.17 13.42
N VAL A 294 18.66 -23.91 13.67
CA VAL A 294 17.88 -23.81 14.92
C VAL A 294 17.51 -25.21 15.41
N ARG A 295 17.26 -25.31 16.72
CA ARG A 295 16.66 -26.49 17.35
C ARG A 295 15.22 -26.18 17.73
N LEU A 296 14.34 -27.16 17.60
CA LEU A 296 12.94 -27.07 18.00
C LEU A 296 12.40 -28.46 18.36
N GLN A 297 11.32 -28.51 19.13
CA GLN A 297 10.64 -29.76 19.43
C GLN A 297 10.00 -30.34 18.16
N VAL A 298 9.83 -31.66 18.09
CA VAL A 298 9.15 -32.32 16.97
C VAL A 298 7.75 -31.76 16.74
N GLU A 299 7.02 -31.40 17.80
CA GLU A 299 5.67 -30.82 17.69
C GLU A 299 5.70 -29.45 17.00
N ASP A 300 6.69 -28.61 17.33
CA ASP A 300 6.91 -27.31 16.67
C ASP A 300 7.33 -27.49 15.20
N TYR A 301 8.11 -28.55 14.91
CA TYR A 301 8.49 -28.89 13.55
C TYR A 301 7.29 -29.34 12.72
N GLU A 302 6.44 -30.20 13.28
CA GLU A 302 5.21 -30.65 12.64
C GLU A 302 4.21 -29.50 12.45
N HIS A 303 4.18 -28.53 13.39
CA HIS A 303 3.46 -27.27 13.22
C HIS A 303 3.99 -26.47 12.02
N TRP A 304 5.30 -26.40 11.82
CA TRP A 304 5.88 -25.76 10.64
C TRP A 304 5.47 -26.46 9.33
N ILE A 305 5.50 -27.80 9.32
CA ILE A 305 5.18 -28.60 8.13
C ILE A 305 3.70 -28.47 7.75
N ASN A 306 2.80 -28.35 8.74
CA ASN A 306 1.36 -28.19 8.54
C ASN A 306 0.81 -29.12 7.43
N LYS A 307 1.03 -30.43 7.62
CA LYS A 307 0.86 -31.48 6.59
C LYS A 307 -0.51 -31.44 5.91
N GLU A 308 -1.57 -31.13 6.66
CA GLU A 308 -2.94 -31.07 6.14
C GLU A 308 -3.10 -30.00 5.07
N ILE A 309 -2.67 -28.76 5.36
CA ILE A 309 -2.76 -27.66 4.39
C ILE A 309 -1.77 -27.86 3.25
N PHE A 310 -0.57 -28.37 3.54
CA PHE A 310 0.39 -28.69 2.50
C PHE A 310 -0.15 -29.72 1.49
N SER A 311 -0.94 -30.72 1.92
CA SER A 311 -1.58 -31.67 1.01
C SER A 311 -2.52 -30.96 0.03
N LEU A 312 -3.29 -29.97 0.49
CA LEU A 312 -4.17 -29.18 -0.38
C LEU A 312 -3.39 -28.33 -1.38
N ILE A 313 -2.25 -27.78 -0.95
CA ILE A 313 -1.32 -27.05 -1.81
C ILE A 313 -0.77 -27.97 -2.89
N LYS A 314 -0.29 -29.15 -2.50
CA LYS A 314 0.24 -30.15 -3.43
C LYS A 314 -0.80 -30.52 -4.50
N ASP A 315 -2.03 -30.84 -4.10
CA ASP A 315 -3.09 -31.19 -5.04
C ASP A 315 -3.40 -30.04 -6.00
N TYR A 316 -3.39 -28.81 -5.50
CA TYR A 316 -3.56 -27.61 -6.33
C TYR A 316 -2.40 -27.43 -7.32
N MET A 317 -1.15 -27.54 -6.86
CA MET A 317 0.04 -27.41 -7.70
C MET A 317 0.07 -28.49 -8.80
N GLU A 318 -0.28 -29.73 -8.47
CA GLU A 318 -0.36 -30.83 -9.44
C GLU A 318 -1.47 -30.59 -10.47
N LYS A 319 -2.64 -30.09 -10.05
CA LYS A 319 -3.79 -29.84 -10.92
C LYS A 319 -3.55 -28.64 -11.86
N GLU A 320 -3.05 -27.53 -11.34
CA GLU A 320 -2.84 -26.29 -12.09
C GLU A 320 -1.43 -26.23 -12.72
N HIS A 321 -0.66 -27.33 -12.63
CA HIS A 321 0.70 -27.45 -13.17
C HIS A 321 1.67 -26.37 -12.67
N VAL A 322 1.56 -25.99 -11.40
CA VAL A 322 2.48 -25.03 -10.76
C VAL A 322 3.81 -25.72 -10.46
N ILE A 323 4.82 -25.40 -11.25
CA ILE A 323 6.17 -25.98 -11.15
C ILE A 323 7.23 -25.02 -10.58
N LYS A 324 6.88 -23.73 -10.46
CA LYS A 324 7.71 -22.65 -9.94
C LYS A 324 6.87 -21.75 -9.04
N THR A 325 7.52 -21.09 -8.09
CA THR A 325 6.89 -20.04 -7.27
C THR A 325 7.48 -18.68 -7.65
N THR A 326 6.76 -17.61 -7.36
CA THR A 326 7.20 -16.24 -7.68
C THR A 326 8.28 -15.78 -6.71
N ALA A 327 8.08 -16.07 -5.42
CA ALA A 327 9.04 -15.83 -4.35
C ALA A 327 9.36 -17.15 -3.62
N PRO A 328 10.52 -17.24 -2.94
CA PRO A 328 10.86 -18.42 -2.16
C PRO A 328 9.89 -18.61 -0.98
N VAL A 329 9.24 -19.77 -0.92
CA VAL A 329 8.31 -20.11 0.16
C VAL A 329 9.09 -20.64 1.39
N PRO A 330 8.88 -20.10 2.61
CA PRO A 330 9.63 -20.50 3.81
C PRO A 330 9.14 -21.84 4.39
N HIS A 331 9.22 -22.92 3.60
CA HIS A 331 8.70 -24.23 3.99
C HIS A 331 9.65 -25.36 3.56
N PRO A 332 9.85 -26.42 4.37
CA PRO A 332 10.82 -27.47 4.07
C PRO A 332 10.60 -28.15 2.71
N TYR A 333 9.35 -28.46 2.37
CA TYR A 333 9.00 -29.06 1.08
C TYR A 333 9.07 -28.12 -0.13
N PHE A 334 9.29 -26.82 0.08
CA PHE A 334 9.46 -25.85 -0.99
C PHE A 334 10.93 -25.56 -1.30
N LYS A 335 11.89 -26.08 -0.51
CA LYS A 335 13.32 -25.81 -0.69
C LYS A 335 13.82 -26.17 -2.10
N ASP A 336 13.31 -27.27 -2.64
CA ASP A 336 13.68 -27.76 -3.97
C ASP A 336 12.75 -27.26 -5.08
N ILE A 337 11.78 -26.41 -4.77
CA ILE A 337 10.91 -25.78 -5.76
C ILE A 337 11.58 -24.48 -6.21
N VAL A 338 11.70 -24.29 -7.51
CA VAL A 338 12.40 -23.12 -8.07
C VAL A 338 11.52 -21.89 -7.86
N ALA A 339 12.10 -20.84 -7.28
CA ALA A 339 11.49 -19.51 -7.23
C ALA A 339 12.00 -18.66 -8.40
N GLU A 340 11.13 -17.89 -9.03
CA GLU A 340 11.50 -16.93 -10.08
C GLU A 340 12.44 -15.85 -9.55
N ASN A 341 12.19 -15.37 -8.33
CA ASN A 341 12.99 -14.35 -7.67
C ASN A 341 13.70 -14.94 -6.44
N VAL A 342 14.78 -15.71 -6.65
CA VAL A 342 15.50 -16.44 -5.58
C VAL A 342 15.94 -15.55 -4.41
N ASP A 343 16.35 -14.31 -4.71
CA ASP A 343 16.83 -13.35 -3.71
C ASP A 343 15.73 -12.39 -3.21
N TYR A 344 14.45 -12.63 -3.53
CA TYR A 344 13.33 -11.75 -3.18
C TYR A 344 13.38 -11.32 -1.71
N ASN A 345 13.67 -12.25 -0.80
CA ASN A 345 13.71 -11.95 0.63
C ASN A 345 14.81 -10.93 0.99
N GLN A 346 16.02 -11.10 0.46
CA GLN A 346 17.15 -10.22 0.75
C GLN A 346 17.02 -8.87 0.04
N LEU A 347 16.47 -8.85 -1.17
CA LEU A 347 16.39 -7.65 -2.02
C LEU A 347 15.16 -6.80 -1.73
N VAL A 348 14.06 -7.44 -1.39
CA VAL A 348 12.74 -6.80 -1.31
C VAL A 348 12.22 -6.90 0.12
N LEU A 349 12.05 -8.10 0.63
CA LEU A 349 11.32 -8.33 1.87
C LEU A 349 11.98 -7.69 3.10
N PHE A 350 13.27 -7.98 3.33
CA PHE A 350 14.00 -7.52 4.51
C PHE A 350 14.32 -6.02 4.47
N PRO A 351 14.71 -5.41 3.34
CA PRO A 351 14.89 -3.96 3.27
C PRO A 351 13.60 -3.18 3.55
N ILE A 352 12.46 -3.66 3.04
CA ILE A 352 11.14 -3.06 3.30
C ILE A 352 10.77 -3.18 4.77
N SER A 353 10.88 -4.37 5.36
CA SER A 353 10.54 -4.57 6.77
C SER A 353 11.46 -3.80 7.69
N GLU A 354 12.79 -3.78 7.43
CA GLU A 354 13.77 -3.02 8.21
C GLU A 354 13.42 -1.52 8.20
N TYR A 355 13.04 -0.97 7.04
CA TYR A 355 12.61 0.43 6.91
C TYR A 355 11.36 0.73 7.77
N LEU A 356 10.28 -0.04 7.58
CA LEU A 356 9.02 0.19 8.28
C LEU A 356 9.18 0.04 9.80
N ILE A 357 9.89 -1.00 10.23
CA ILE A 357 10.20 -1.24 11.64
C ILE A 357 11.03 -0.09 12.20
N TYR A 358 12.12 0.28 11.53
CA TYR A 358 12.99 1.37 11.98
C TYR A 358 12.24 2.70 12.11
N ASN A 359 11.33 3.00 11.18
CA ASN A 359 10.49 4.18 11.25
C ASN A 359 9.56 4.16 12.47
N ALA A 360 8.91 3.03 12.76
CA ALA A 360 8.07 2.89 13.95
C ALA A 360 8.90 3.08 15.24
N PHE A 361 10.09 2.49 15.33
CA PHE A 361 11.01 2.70 16.45
C PHE A 361 11.49 4.15 16.55
N SER A 362 11.65 4.82 15.42
CA SER A 362 12.08 6.22 15.40
C SER A 362 11.02 7.19 15.92
N GLN A 363 9.74 6.89 15.70
CA GLN A 363 8.62 7.64 16.27
C GLN A 363 8.46 7.40 17.78
N ALA A 364 8.85 6.22 18.24
CA ALA A 364 8.74 5.80 19.64
C ALA A 364 9.96 6.18 20.51
N LYS A 365 10.86 7.04 20.03
CA LYS A 365 12.03 7.48 20.81
C LYS A 365 11.57 8.28 22.03
N ARG A 366 12.05 7.91 23.21
CA ARG A 366 11.74 8.59 24.48
C ARG A 366 12.99 8.77 25.31
N SER A 367 13.11 9.92 25.97
CA SER A 367 14.14 10.14 26.99
C SER A 367 13.50 10.14 28.38
N VAL A 368 14.04 9.36 29.30
CA VAL A 368 13.62 9.31 30.71
C VAL A 368 14.86 9.49 31.58
N ASN A 369 14.91 10.57 32.37
CA ASN A 369 16.10 10.98 33.12
C ASN A 369 17.32 11.12 32.17
N ARG A 370 18.34 10.25 32.34
CA ARG A 370 19.56 10.15 31.51
C ARG A 370 19.53 8.98 30.51
N TYR A 371 18.41 8.25 30.42
CA TYR A 371 18.26 7.08 29.54
C TYR A 371 17.58 7.47 28.23
N ASN A 372 18.12 6.97 27.12
CA ASN A 372 17.45 7.00 25.82
C ASN A 372 16.80 5.64 25.60
N LEU A 373 15.47 5.60 25.59
CA LEU A 373 14.65 4.40 25.58
C LEU A 373 13.66 4.42 24.41
N THR A 374 12.90 3.34 24.27
CA THR A 374 11.76 3.25 23.36
C THR A 374 10.45 3.18 24.16
N ASP A 375 9.48 4.01 23.80
CA ASP A 375 8.15 3.94 24.40
C ASP A 375 7.32 2.82 23.77
N ARG A 376 6.95 1.80 24.56
CA ARG A 376 6.21 0.63 24.06
C ARG A 376 4.85 0.99 23.46
N GLU A 377 4.12 1.91 24.10
CA GLU A 377 2.77 2.26 23.64
C GLU A 377 2.83 3.06 22.35
N ILE A 378 3.76 4.02 22.24
CA ILE A 378 3.98 4.75 20.99
C ILE A 378 4.44 3.82 19.88
N LEU A 379 5.34 2.86 20.17
CA LEU A 379 5.79 1.87 19.18
C LEU A 379 4.63 1.02 18.65
N LYS A 380 3.76 0.54 19.55
CA LYS A 380 2.57 -0.21 19.18
C LYS A 380 1.63 0.63 18.33
N GLN A 381 1.33 1.86 18.76
CA GLN A 381 0.50 2.80 18.00
C GLN A 381 1.10 3.11 16.63
N ALA A 382 2.42 3.28 16.51
CA ALA A 382 3.07 3.55 15.24
C ALA A 382 2.94 2.37 14.26
N ARG A 383 3.07 1.12 14.73
CA ARG A 383 2.86 -0.08 13.89
C ARG A 383 1.40 -0.26 13.49
N GLU A 384 0.45 0.11 14.36
CA GLU A 384 -0.99 0.03 14.09
C GLU A 384 -1.50 1.19 13.22
N HIS A 385 -0.85 2.36 13.27
CA HIS A 385 -1.19 3.55 12.50
C HIS A 385 -0.94 3.36 10.99
N ASP A 386 0.07 2.57 10.64
CA ASP A 386 0.41 2.31 9.24
C ASP A 386 -0.46 1.18 8.67
N PHE A 387 -1.48 1.59 7.92
CA PHE A 387 -2.32 0.73 7.10
C PHE A 387 -1.64 0.55 5.75
N ILE A 388 -1.03 -0.62 5.58
CA ILE A 388 -0.24 -0.99 4.41
C ILE A 388 -1.12 -1.72 3.41
N LEU A 389 -1.09 -1.26 2.16
CA LEU A 389 -1.67 -1.98 1.03
C LEU A 389 -0.56 -2.54 0.15
N CYS A 390 -0.56 -3.85 -0.09
CA CYS A 390 0.34 -4.51 -1.02
C CYS A 390 -0.36 -4.76 -2.36
N ASP A 391 0.19 -4.22 -3.45
CA ASP A 391 -0.19 -4.52 -4.83
C ASP A 391 1.01 -5.13 -5.57
N LEU A 392 1.26 -6.41 -5.31
CA LEU A 392 2.48 -7.14 -5.70
C LEU A 392 2.16 -8.48 -6.36
N GLU A 393 2.98 -8.88 -7.32
CA GLU A 393 3.04 -10.25 -7.84
C GLU A 393 4.12 -11.01 -7.08
N ASP A 394 3.81 -11.42 -5.86
CA ASP A 394 4.74 -12.11 -4.96
C ASP A 394 4.11 -13.30 -4.20
N GLU A 395 2.94 -13.76 -4.67
CA GLU A 395 2.12 -14.80 -4.04
C GLU A 395 1.82 -14.50 -2.56
N GLY A 396 1.77 -13.22 -2.19
CA GLY A 396 1.48 -12.75 -0.83
C GLY A 396 2.67 -12.76 0.11
N ALA A 397 3.89 -13.05 -0.34
CA ALA A 397 5.07 -13.18 0.52
C ALA A 397 5.33 -11.94 1.39
N CYS A 398 5.31 -10.74 0.78
CA CYS A 398 5.50 -9.47 1.47
C CYS A 398 4.40 -9.21 2.49
N SER A 399 3.14 -9.34 2.06
CA SER A 399 2.01 -9.04 2.93
C SER A 399 1.89 -10.01 4.13
N ARG A 400 2.17 -11.31 3.95
CA ARG A 400 2.28 -12.28 5.05
C ARG A 400 3.37 -11.91 6.03
N TYR A 401 4.56 -11.59 5.54
CA TYR A 401 5.69 -11.29 6.42
C TYR A 401 5.49 -9.98 7.20
N LEU A 402 4.97 -8.93 6.56
CA LEU A 402 4.66 -7.67 7.24
C LEU A 402 3.52 -7.85 8.26
N SER A 403 2.50 -8.67 7.94
CA SER A 403 1.46 -9.09 8.89
C SER A 403 2.05 -9.84 10.10
N ALA A 404 3.05 -10.70 9.88
CA ALA A 404 3.78 -11.35 10.96
C ALA A 404 4.61 -10.35 11.78
N CYS A 405 5.20 -9.33 11.16
CA CYS A 405 5.90 -8.24 11.86
C CYS A 405 4.97 -7.30 12.67
N GLY A 406 3.66 -7.53 12.65
CA GLY A 406 2.67 -6.82 13.46
C GLY A 406 2.07 -5.57 12.80
N PHE A 407 2.26 -5.38 11.49
CA PHE A 407 1.63 -4.28 10.76
C PHE A 407 0.18 -4.59 10.35
N ASN A 408 -0.62 -3.54 10.15
CA ASN A 408 -1.96 -3.64 9.58
C ASN A 408 -1.87 -3.73 8.06
N VAL A 409 -1.92 -4.95 7.51
CA VAL A 409 -1.68 -5.21 6.09
C VAL A 409 -2.93 -5.75 5.39
N SER A 410 -3.22 -5.18 4.22
CA SER A 410 -4.13 -5.73 3.21
C SER A 410 -3.39 -5.94 1.89
N ARG A 411 -3.96 -6.75 1.01
CA ARG A 411 -3.47 -6.91 -0.37
C ARG A 411 -4.59 -6.70 -1.38
N VAL A 412 -4.22 -6.28 -2.59
CA VAL A 412 -5.16 -6.18 -3.71
C VAL A 412 -5.57 -7.59 -4.16
N GLU A 413 -6.87 -7.79 -4.35
CA GLU A 413 -7.41 -9.05 -4.88
C GLU A 413 -6.99 -9.21 -6.35
N ARG A 414 -6.48 -10.41 -6.71
CA ARG A 414 -6.02 -10.74 -8.06
C ARG A 414 -6.65 -12.04 -8.56
N GLU A 415 -6.84 -12.15 -9.87
CA GLU A 415 -7.29 -13.40 -10.47
C GLU A 415 -6.31 -14.54 -10.15
N GLY A 416 -6.83 -15.72 -9.80
CA GLY A 416 -5.99 -16.88 -9.48
C GLY A 416 -5.44 -16.91 -8.04
N ASN A 417 -5.96 -16.10 -7.10
CA ASN A 417 -5.39 -16.00 -5.75
C ASN A 417 -5.51 -17.25 -4.84
N LYS A 418 -6.04 -18.36 -5.36
CA LYS A 418 -6.23 -19.59 -4.57
C LYS A 418 -4.92 -20.14 -4.02
N PHE A 419 -3.83 -20.10 -4.79
CA PHE A 419 -2.52 -20.54 -4.33
C PHE A 419 -2.02 -19.72 -3.14
N THR A 420 -2.08 -18.39 -3.28
CA THR A 420 -1.74 -17.42 -2.23
C THR A 420 -2.56 -17.62 -0.96
N ILE A 421 -3.87 -17.84 -1.06
CA ILE A 421 -4.74 -18.11 0.10
C ILE A 421 -4.36 -19.42 0.78
N LEU A 422 -4.00 -20.45 0.01
CA LEU A 422 -3.50 -21.71 0.57
C LEU A 422 -2.15 -21.50 1.29
N LEU A 423 -1.25 -20.67 0.75
CA LEU A 423 -0.01 -20.29 1.43
C LEU A 423 -0.29 -19.49 2.71
N ASP A 424 -1.26 -18.57 2.71
CA ASP A 424 -1.67 -17.86 3.92
C ASP A 424 -2.14 -18.84 5.02
N LYS A 425 -2.94 -19.84 4.64
CA LYS A 425 -3.37 -20.91 5.57
C LYS A 425 -2.21 -21.79 6.03
N LEU A 426 -1.26 -22.12 5.16
CA LEU A 426 -0.08 -22.91 5.50
C LEU A 426 0.69 -22.22 6.63
N PHE A 427 0.76 -20.89 6.58
CA PHE A 427 1.45 -20.07 7.58
C PHE A 427 0.55 -19.49 8.68
N TYR A 428 -0.64 -20.06 8.91
CA TYR A 428 -1.58 -19.63 9.94
C TYR A 428 -1.92 -18.13 9.90
N GLN A 429 -2.03 -17.57 8.70
CA GLN A 429 -2.33 -16.16 8.46
C GLN A 429 -3.70 -15.95 7.84
N ASN A 430 -4.25 -14.76 8.06
CA ASN A 430 -5.49 -14.29 7.45
C ASN A 430 -5.32 -12.82 7.05
N VAL A 431 -4.63 -12.60 5.93
CA VAL A 431 -4.42 -11.25 5.40
C VAL A 431 -5.63 -10.86 4.56
N LYS A 432 -6.14 -9.65 4.77
CA LYS A 432 -7.35 -9.19 4.08
C LYS A 432 -7.06 -8.88 2.61
N GLU A 433 -7.96 -9.32 1.74
CA GLU A 433 -8.00 -8.92 0.34
C GLU A 433 -8.99 -7.77 0.14
N THR A 434 -8.72 -6.88 -0.81
CA THR A 434 -9.62 -5.80 -1.21
C THR A 434 -9.71 -5.72 -2.72
N ASP A 435 -10.95 -5.55 -3.21
CA ASP A 435 -11.32 -5.29 -4.60
C ASP A 435 -10.80 -3.94 -5.15
N GLY A 436 -10.20 -3.14 -4.27
CA GLY A 436 -9.70 -1.83 -4.62
C GLY A 436 -10.78 -0.76 -4.85
N GLN A 437 -11.87 -0.77 -4.09
CA GLN A 437 -12.84 0.33 -4.09
C GLN A 437 -12.82 1.17 -2.80
N SER A 438 -12.35 0.61 -1.69
CA SER A 438 -12.30 1.27 -0.37
C SER A 438 -10.85 1.55 0.06
N PHE A 439 -10.26 2.64 -0.45
CA PHE A 439 -8.84 2.98 -0.23
C PHE A 439 -8.57 4.11 0.77
N GLN A 440 -9.61 4.69 1.38
CA GLN A 440 -9.47 5.90 2.17
C GLN A 440 -8.65 5.71 3.46
N ASN A 441 -8.44 4.46 3.89
CA ASN A 441 -7.79 4.13 5.15
C ASN A 441 -6.29 3.79 5.02
N TYR A 442 -5.75 3.61 3.81
CA TYR A 442 -4.34 3.24 3.62
C TYR A 442 -3.44 4.46 3.53
N ASN A 443 -2.31 4.42 4.23
CA ASN A 443 -1.31 5.49 4.26
C ASN A 443 0.04 5.07 3.66
N VAL A 444 0.27 3.76 3.48
CA VAL A 444 1.45 3.20 2.81
C VAL A 444 1.01 2.24 1.71
N LEU A 445 1.59 2.38 0.51
CA LEU A 445 1.40 1.46 -0.61
C LEU A 445 2.73 0.81 -0.98
N ILE A 446 2.71 -0.49 -1.21
CA ILE A 446 3.85 -1.25 -1.74
C ILE A 446 3.44 -1.79 -3.10
N LEU A 447 4.19 -1.43 -4.14
CA LEU A 447 3.87 -1.79 -5.52
C LEU A 447 5.09 -2.26 -6.30
N ASP A 448 4.86 -3.02 -7.36
CA ASP A 448 5.88 -3.44 -8.31
C ASP A 448 5.55 -3.06 -9.76
N HIS A 449 6.29 -3.63 -10.71
CA HIS A 449 6.11 -3.45 -12.14
C HIS A 449 4.72 -3.84 -12.71
N SER A 450 3.91 -4.59 -11.96
CA SER A 450 2.57 -5.04 -12.37
C SER A 450 1.47 -4.03 -12.04
N PHE A 451 1.74 -2.99 -11.23
CA PHE A 451 0.75 -2.00 -10.80
C PHE A 451 -0.01 -1.36 -11.97
N GLN A 452 -1.35 -1.45 -11.95
CA GLN A 452 -2.24 -0.89 -12.97
C GLN A 452 -3.25 0.14 -12.42
N ASN A 453 -3.59 0.09 -11.13
CA ASN A 453 -4.76 0.81 -10.60
C ASN A 453 -4.43 2.26 -10.19
N LYS A 454 -4.29 3.16 -11.18
CA LYS A 454 -4.01 4.58 -10.95
C LYS A 454 -5.02 5.30 -10.04
N LYS A 455 -6.30 4.89 -10.07
CA LYS A 455 -7.36 5.45 -9.22
C LYS A 455 -7.08 5.30 -7.72
N LEU A 456 -6.28 4.30 -7.36
CA LEU A 456 -5.83 4.05 -6.00
C LEU A 456 -5.02 5.24 -5.46
N ILE A 457 -4.17 5.85 -6.28
CA ILE A 457 -3.39 7.03 -5.88
C ILE A 457 -4.26 8.30 -5.84
N GLU A 458 -5.18 8.45 -6.79
CA GLU A 458 -6.06 9.62 -6.91
C GLU A 458 -6.99 9.82 -5.71
N LYS A 459 -7.46 8.72 -5.10
CA LYS A 459 -8.54 8.74 -4.11
C LYS A 459 -8.12 8.32 -2.69
N SER A 460 -6.83 8.12 -2.45
CA SER A 460 -6.33 7.60 -1.16
C SER A 460 -5.58 8.65 -0.33
N ARG A 461 -5.39 8.32 0.96
CA ARG A 461 -4.56 9.07 1.91
C ARG A 461 -3.10 8.57 1.92
N ILE A 462 -2.65 7.96 0.83
CA ILE A 462 -1.30 7.41 0.75
C ILE A 462 -0.29 8.56 0.91
N LYS A 463 0.60 8.40 1.89
CA LYS A 463 1.68 9.34 2.17
C LYS A 463 3.00 8.84 1.61
N SER A 464 3.20 7.52 1.64
CA SER A 464 4.44 6.86 1.24
C SER A 464 4.15 5.69 0.31
N ILE A 465 4.95 5.58 -0.75
CA ILE A 465 4.89 4.51 -1.74
C ILE A 465 6.26 3.83 -1.79
N ILE A 466 6.29 2.53 -1.57
CA ILE A 466 7.47 1.70 -1.73
C ILE A 466 7.36 1.01 -3.09
N CYS A 467 8.28 1.35 -3.99
CA CYS A 467 8.31 0.83 -5.36
C CYS A 467 9.38 -0.25 -5.51
N ILE A 468 9.03 -1.37 -6.13
CA ILE A 468 9.92 -2.48 -6.48
C ILE A 468 10.02 -2.57 -8.00
N ASP A 469 11.17 -2.18 -8.56
CA ASP A 469 11.44 -2.24 -10.01
C ASP A 469 10.31 -1.62 -10.88
N ALA A 470 9.70 -0.53 -10.40
CA ALA A 470 8.55 0.06 -11.07
C ALA A 470 8.91 0.65 -12.44
N LYS A 471 8.00 0.49 -13.42
CA LYS A 471 8.17 1.00 -14.80
C LYS A 471 8.23 2.52 -14.83
N LYS A 472 8.94 3.06 -15.82
CA LYS A 472 9.07 4.52 -16.03
C LYS A 472 7.72 5.24 -16.12
N GLU A 473 6.72 4.61 -16.73
CA GLU A 473 5.36 5.16 -16.84
C GLU A 473 4.68 5.32 -15.48
N ILE A 474 4.87 4.35 -14.57
CA ILE A 474 4.38 4.42 -13.20
C ILE A 474 5.10 5.56 -12.47
N LEU A 475 6.41 5.68 -12.65
CA LEU A 475 7.20 6.72 -11.99
C LEU A 475 6.78 8.13 -12.41
N ASN A 476 6.61 8.37 -13.71
CA ASN A 476 6.13 9.65 -14.22
C ASN A 476 4.75 9.99 -13.64
N PHE A 477 3.85 9.00 -13.60
CA PHE A 477 2.53 9.16 -13.00
C PHE A 477 2.60 9.52 -11.50
N LEU A 478 3.47 8.87 -10.73
CA LEU A 478 3.65 9.22 -9.31
C LEU A 478 4.18 10.64 -9.12
N GLU A 479 5.10 11.09 -9.99
CA GLU A 479 5.64 12.46 -9.98
C GLU A 479 4.56 13.50 -10.30
N GLU A 480 3.69 13.24 -11.28
CA GLU A 480 2.53 14.08 -11.60
C GLU A 480 1.60 14.25 -10.38
N PHE A 481 1.52 13.26 -9.50
CA PHE A 481 0.72 13.28 -8.28
C PHE A 481 1.48 13.75 -7.02
N GLY A 482 2.69 14.30 -7.19
CA GLY A 482 3.47 14.93 -6.13
C GLY A 482 4.31 13.98 -5.28
N TYR A 483 4.53 12.74 -5.73
CA TYR A 483 5.40 11.78 -5.05
C TYR A 483 6.84 11.86 -5.55
N THR A 484 7.76 12.17 -4.64
CA THR A 484 9.19 12.31 -4.96
C THR A 484 10.01 11.22 -4.30
N CYS A 485 11.05 10.73 -4.98
CA CYS A 485 11.94 9.72 -4.42
C CYS A 485 12.75 10.29 -3.25
N VAL A 486 12.58 9.72 -2.07
CA VAL A 486 13.24 10.17 -0.83
C VAL A 486 14.34 9.23 -0.36
N ASN A 487 14.24 7.93 -0.67
CA ASN A 487 15.21 6.94 -0.19
C ASN A 487 15.30 5.74 -1.14
N THR A 488 16.49 5.14 -1.27
CA THR A 488 16.63 3.82 -1.89
C THR A 488 17.01 2.80 -0.82
N LEU A 489 16.15 1.81 -0.60
CA LEU A 489 16.32 0.76 0.40
C LEU A 489 17.30 -0.32 -0.05
N SER A 490 17.27 -0.68 -1.34
CA SER A 490 18.18 -1.67 -1.90
C SER A 490 18.42 -1.42 -3.39
N LYS A 491 19.64 -1.74 -3.85
CA LYS A 491 20.04 -1.77 -5.26
C LYS A 491 20.92 -2.98 -5.48
N ILE A 492 20.46 -3.96 -6.26
CA ILE A 492 21.29 -5.12 -6.60
C ILE A 492 21.21 -5.42 -8.08
N TYR A 493 22.38 -5.74 -8.65
CA TYR A 493 22.50 -6.15 -10.03
C TYR A 493 22.06 -7.61 -10.15
N CYS A 494 20.87 -7.84 -10.72
CA CYS A 494 20.40 -9.19 -10.99
C CYS A 494 21.00 -9.66 -12.32
N ARG A 495 21.89 -10.65 -12.25
CA ARG A 495 22.63 -11.16 -13.41
C ARG A 495 21.70 -11.77 -14.46
N ASP A 496 20.59 -12.39 -14.04
CA ASP A 496 19.58 -12.97 -14.93
C ASP A 496 18.69 -11.93 -15.62
N ARG A 497 18.70 -10.66 -15.17
CA ARG A 497 17.94 -9.56 -15.79
C ARG A 497 18.80 -8.51 -16.47
N SER A 498 20.13 -8.64 -16.55
CA SER A 498 21.04 -7.62 -17.11
C SER A 498 20.75 -6.18 -16.62
N LYS A 499 20.10 -6.05 -15.45
CA LYS A 499 19.49 -4.82 -14.94
C LYS A 499 19.57 -4.80 -13.42
N MET A 500 19.60 -3.59 -12.88
CA MET A 500 19.60 -3.34 -11.45
C MET A 500 18.16 -3.32 -10.94
N VAL A 501 17.83 -4.24 -10.04
CA VAL A 501 16.56 -4.20 -9.28
C VAL A 501 16.73 -3.15 -8.19
N GLN A 502 15.74 -2.28 -8.06
CA GLN A 502 15.74 -1.21 -7.06
C GLN A 502 14.48 -1.28 -6.22
N VAL A 503 14.64 -1.14 -4.91
CA VAL A 503 13.55 -0.89 -3.97
C VAL A 503 13.75 0.50 -3.39
N TYR A 504 12.81 1.39 -3.64
CA TYR A 504 12.92 2.79 -3.23
C TYR A 504 11.57 3.34 -2.78
N ILE A 505 11.66 4.46 -2.08
CA ILE A 505 10.52 5.10 -1.42
C ILE A 505 10.26 6.41 -2.11
N ARG A 506 8.98 6.65 -2.40
CA ARG A 506 8.48 7.95 -2.78
C ARG A 506 7.49 8.45 -1.73
N GLU A 507 7.67 9.69 -1.29
CA GLU A 507 6.76 10.33 -0.36
C GLU A 507 6.07 11.52 -1.01
N LYS A 508 4.82 11.75 -0.61
CA LYS A 508 4.05 12.91 -1.05
C LYS A 508 4.56 14.13 -0.30
N LEU A 509 5.07 15.13 -1.03
CA LEU A 509 5.53 16.37 -0.41
C LEU A 509 4.35 17.14 0.16
N ALA A 510 4.41 17.48 1.45
CA ALA A 510 3.45 18.36 2.09
C ALA A 510 3.52 19.75 1.43
N LYS A 511 2.37 20.26 0.98
CA LYS A 511 2.27 21.59 0.39
C LYS A 511 2.02 22.64 1.47
N SER A 512 2.68 23.79 1.39
CA SER A 512 2.45 24.93 2.27
C SER A 512 1.34 25.80 1.69
N ILE A 513 0.25 25.98 2.44
CA ILE A 513 -0.99 26.61 1.97
C ILE A 513 -1.37 27.80 2.84
N ILE A 514 -1.73 28.91 2.20
CA ILE A 514 -2.38 30.06 2.84
C ILE A 514 -3.87 30.04 2.50
N ILE A 515 -4.73 30.28 3.49
CA ILE A 515 -6.19 30.33 3.27
C ILE A 515 -6.68 31.77 3.31
N PHE A 516 -7.24 32.25 2.21
CA PHE A 516 -7.79 33.60 2.10
C PHE A 516 -9.26 33.63 2.56
N GLY A 517 -9.49 34.13 3.78
CA GLY A 517 -10.77 34.16 4.49
C GLY A 517 -10.78 33.22 5.68
N CYS A 518 -11.02 33.74 6.88
CA CYS A 518 -11.03 32.96 8.12
C CYS A 518 -12.44 32.53 8.58
N GLY A 519 -13.44 32.63 7.70
CA GLY A 519 -14.82 32.23 7.96
C GLY A 519 -15.04 30.72 7.97
N GLY A 520 -16.30 30.28 8.07
CA GLY A 520 -16.65 28.85 8.13
C GLY A 520 -16.13 28.03 6.94
N VAL A 521 -16.14 28.59 5.73
CA VAL A 521 -15.57 27.94 4.52
C VAL A 521 -14.05 27.83 4.61
N GLY A 522 -13.36 28.89 5.05
CA GLY A 522 -11.92 28.85 5.29
C GLY A 522 -11.49 27.82 6.34
N ILE A 523 -12.24 27.67 7.44
CA ILE A 523 -11.96 26.64 8.45
C ILE A 523 -12.16 25.23 7.89
N LYS A 524 -13.21 25.01 7.08
CA LYS A 524 -13.41 23.71 6.41
C LYS A 524 -12.28 23.41 5.42
N ALA A 525 -11.84 24.41 4.66
CA ALA A 525 -10.70 24.28 3.76
C ALA A 525 -9.43 23.90 4.55
N MET A 526 -9.19 24.52 5.71
CA MET A 526 -8.07 24.18 6.59
C MET A 526 -8.10 22.71 7.02
N GLN A 527 -9.26 22.24 7.48
CA GLN A 527 -9.43 20.84 7.90
C GLN A 527 -9.19 19.86 6.75
N LYS A 528 -9.68 20.18 5.55
CA LYS A 528 -9.45 19.39 4.33
C LYS A 528 -7.97 19.26 4.03
N PHE A 529 -7.25 20.38 3.95
CA PHE A 529 -5.83 20.39 3.60
C PHE A 529 -4.94 19.70 4.65
N ILE A 530 -5.22 19.91 5.94
CA ILE A 530 -4.51 19.18 7.01
C ILE A 530 -4.78 17.68 6.90
N GLY A 531 -6.02 17.27 6.61
CA GLY A 531 -6.38 15.87 6.39
C GLY A 531 -5.70 15.23 5.18
N GLU A 532 -5.37 16.03 4.16
CA GLU A 532 -4.60 15.62 2.96
C GLU A 532 -3.08 15.59 3.19
N GLY A 533 -2.61 15.93 4.41
CA GLY A 533 -1.19 15.96 4.76
C GLY A 533 -0.47 17.25 4.35
N ASN A 534 -1.20 18.30 4.00
CA ASN A 534 -0.64 19.61 3.69
C ASN A 534 -0.50 20.49 4.93
N GLU A 535 0.40 21.44 4.89
CA GLU A 535 0.61 22.42 5.94
C GLU A 535 -0.17 23.69 5.65
N VAL A 536 -1.13 24.04 6.50
CA VAL A 536 -1.73 25.38 6.46
C VAL A 536 -0.87 26.32 7.30
N ILE A 537 -0.17 27.26 6.68
CA ILE A 537 0.80 28.12 7.36
C ILE A 537 0.18 29.39 7.94
N ALA A 538 -0.84 29.95 7.28
CA ALA A 538 -1.54 31.17 7.72
C ALA A 538 -2.95 31.30 7.12
N PHE A 539 -3.76 32.17 7.72
CA PHE A 539 -4.94 32.75 7.08
C PHE A 539 -4.63 34.15 6.59
N ALA A 540 -5.25 34.60 5.49
CA ALA A 540 -5.24 36.00 5.06
C ALA A 540 -6.66 36.55 5.05
N ASP A 541 -6.87 37.82 5.39
CA ASP A 541 -8.21 38.43 5.39
C ASP A 541 -8.12 39.93 5.10
N ASN A 542 -9.13 40.52 4.44
CA ASN A 542 -9.15 41.96 4.14
C ASN A 542 -9.53 42.81 5.37
N SER A 543 -10.14 42.22 6.39
CA SER A 543 -10.55 42.87 7.64
C SER A 543 -9.33 43.21 8.52
N SER A 544 -9.00 44.50 8.63
CA SER A 544 -7.82 44.98 9.37
C SER A 544 -7.88 44.71 10.88
N ASP A 545 -9.06 44.62 11.45
CA ASP A 545 -9.33 44.24 12.84
C ASP A 545 -8.91 42.79 13.16
N LYS A 546 -8.77 41.93 12.13
CA LYS A 546 -8.35 40.54 12.28
C LYS A 546 -6.84 40.35 12.18
N TRP A 547 -6.10 41.32 11.64
CA TRP A 547 -4.67 41.16 11.37
C TRP A 547 -3.86 41.00 12.66
N GLY A 548 -2.97 40.01 12.67
CA GLY A 548 -2.16 39.68 13.84
C GLY A 548 -2.86 38.79 14.88
N ASN A 549 -4.18 38.59 14.75
CA ASN A 549 -4.93 37.60 15.54
C ASN A 549 -4.71 36.18 14.99
N TYR A 550 -5.35 35.20 15.63
CA TYR A 550 -5.24 33.79 15.29
C TYR A 550 -6.62 33.19 14.97
N CYS A 551 -6.70 32.40 13.90
CA CYS A 551 -7.84 31.54 13.61
C CYS A 551 -7.37 30.08 13.68
N LYS A 552 -8.00 29.28 14.57
CA LYS A 552 -7.66 27.86 14.79
C LYS A 552 -6.16 27.61 14.97
N GLY A 553 -5.48 28.50 15.71
CA GLY A 553 -4.05 28.40 16.01
C GLY A 553 -3.12 28.87 14.88
N LYS A 554 -3.65 29.36 13.75
CA LYS A 554 -2.87 29.93 12.64
C LYS A 554 -3.03 31.44 12.58
N LYS A 555 -1.94 32.15 12.30
CA LYS A 555 -1.92 33.62 12.28
C LYS A 555 -2.75 34.14 11.10
N ILE A 556 -3.49 35.23 11.34
CA ILE A 556 -4.20 35.98 10.30
C ILE A 556 -3.28 37.11 9.83
N ILE A 557 -2.86 37.06 8.57
CA ILE A 557 -1.99 38.05 7.94
C ILE A 557 -2.78 39.00 7.04
N GLN A 558 -2.24 40.20 6.86
CA GLN A 558 -2.76 41.13 5.87
C GLN A 558 -2.41 40.64 4.45
N PRO A 559 -3.26 40.90 3.43
CA PRO A 559 -3.05 40.39 2.07
C PRO A 559 -1.66 40.72 1.51
N ASN A 560 -1.19 41.96 1.69
CA ASN A 560 0.11 42.38 1.15
C ASN A 560 1.33 41.67 1.76
N LYS A 561 1.15 40.90 2.85
CA LYS A 561 2.20 40.05 3.43
C LYS A 561 2.22 38.62 2.88
N ILE A 562 1.23 38.23 2.07
CA ILE A 562 1.16 36.90 1.47
C ILE A 562 2.45 36.56 0.71
N LEU A 563 2.95 37.48 -0.12
CA LEU A 563 4.19 37.27 -0.89
C LEU A 563 5.48 37.24 -0.03
N CYS A 564 5.39 37.59 1.26
CA CYS A 564 6.51 37.46 2.19
C CYS A 564 6.59 36.07 2.82
N GLU A 565 5.55 35.25 2.67
CA GLU A 565 5.49 33.88 3.16
C GLU A 565 5.91 32.91 2.07
N ASN A 566 6.48 31.76 2.45
CA ASN A 566 6.78 30.69 1.50
C ASN A 566 5.57 29.76 1.37
N PHE A 567 4.87 29.81 0.23
CA PHE A 567 3.67 29.01 -0.02
C PHE A 567 3.68 28.37 -1.42
N ASP A 568 3.06 27.20 -1.53
CA ASP A 568 2.76 26.56 -2.81
C ASP A 568 1.45 27.12 -3.41
N TYR A 569 0.39 27.20 -2.59
CA TYR A 569 -0.96 27.59 -3.02
C TYR A 569 -1.64 28.57 -2.05
N ILE A 570 -2.56 29.37 -2.60
CA ILE A 570 -3.54 30.16 -1.86
C ILE A 570 -4.92 29.58 -2.12
N ALA A 571 -5.58 29.15 -1.05
CA ALA A 571 -6.94 28.63 -1.12
C ALA A 571 -7.95 29.70 -0.71
N ILE A 572 -8.90 30.01 -1.59
CA ILE A 572 -9.93 31.01 -1.30
C ILE A 572 -11.01 30.40 -0.40
N GLY A 573 -11.00 30.79 0.87
CA GLY A 573 -11.97 30.42 1.91
C GLY A 573 -13.23 31.29 1.94
N VAL A 574 -13.50 32.05 0.86
CA VAL A 574 -14.69 32.91 0.70
C VAL A 574 -15.26 32.73 -0.71
N PHE A 575 -16.15 31.76 -0.89
CA PHE A 575 -16.69 31.41 -2.21
C PHE A 575 -17.40 32.58 -2.90
N LYS A 576 -18.27 33.31 -2.18
CA LYS A 576 -19.04 34.45 -2.73
C LYS A 576 -18.18 35.58 -3.31
N ALA A 577 -16.97 35.73 -2.80
CA ALA A 577 -16.01 36.72 -3.27
C ALA A 577 -14.86 36.09 -4.05
N ALA A 578 -14.97 34.83 -4.49
CA ALA A 578 -13.86 34.09 -5.06
C ALA A 578 -13.25 34.79 -6.28
N GLU A 579 -14.06 35.27 -7.22
CA GLU A 579 -13.58 36.01 -8.40
C GLU A 579 -12.93 37.34 -8.04
N ILE A 580 -13.49 38.05 -7.05
CA ILE A 580 -12.97 39.35 -6.58
C ILE A 580 -11.62 39.14 -5.89
N ILE A 581 -11.53 38.15 -5.01
CA ILE A 581 -10.31 37.78 -4.28
C ILE A 581 -9.26 37.23 -5.25
N LYS A 582 -9.65 36.41 -6.22
CA LYS A 582 -8.75 35.90 -7.26
C LYS A 582 -8.11 37.04 -8.04
N ARG A 583 -8.91 38.01 -8.50
CA ARG A 583 -8.41 39.22 -9.15
C ARG A 583 -7.47 40.02 -8.25
N GLN A 584 -7.86 40.24 -6.99
CA GLN A 584 -7.02 40.92 -6.00
C GLN A 584 -5.65 40.23 -5.84
N LEU A 585 -5.63 38.90 -5.72
CA LEU A 585 -4.40 38.12 -5.57
C LEU A 585 -3.53 38.20 -6.83
N CYS A 586 -4.12 38.12 -8.02
CA CYS A 586 -3.40 38.29 -9.28
C CYS A 586 -2.78 39.68 -9.42
N GLU A 587 -3.53 40.74 -9.07
CA GLU A 587 -3.04 42.13 -9.07
C GLU A 587 -1.88 42.34 -8.08
N MET A 588 -1.89 41.58 -6.98
CA MET A 588 -0.81 41.58 -5.99
C MET A 588 0.43 40.78 -6.44
N GLY A 589 0.38 40.10 -7.58
CA GLY A 589 1.51 39.34 -8.15
C GLY A 589 1.51 37.85 -7.82
N VAL A 590 0.42 37.29 -7.26
CA VAL A 590 0.24 35.84 -7.13
C VAL A 590 -0.11 35.27 -8.50
N LYS A 591 0.56 34.19 -8.91
CA LYS A 591 0.27 33.56 -10.20
C LYS A 591 -1.07 32.81 -10.14
N GLU A 592 -1.81 32.83 -11.23
CA GLU A 592 -3.15 32.24 -11.29
C GLU A 592 -3.13 30.73 -10.98
N GLU A 593 -2.10 30.01 -11.43
CA GLU A 593 -1.91 28.58 -11.14
C GLU A 593 -1.65 28.26 -9.65
N GLN A 594 -1.36 29.27 -8.83
CA GLN A 594 -1.18 29.13 -7.39
C GLN A 594 -2.48 29.41 -6.60
N ILE A 595 -3.58 29.78 -7.27
CA ILE A 595 -4.84 30.14 -6.63
C ILE A 595 -5.87 29.04 -6.85
N ILE A 596 -6.47 28.54 -5.76
CA ILE A 596 -7.46 27.47 -5.80
C ILE A 596 -8.73 27.83 -5.02
N VAL A 597 -9.88 27.31 -5.47
CA VAL A 597 -11.16 27.40 -4.75
C VAL A 597 -11.48 25.99 -4.22
N PRO A 598 -11.20 25.70 -2.94
CA PRO A 598 -11.16 24.31 -2.44
C PRO A 598 -12.52 23.69 -2.16
N ILE A 599 -13.56 24.51 -2.03
CA ILE A 599 -14.93 24.14 -1.67
C ILE A 599 -15.86 24.98 -2.53
N GLU A 600 -16.54 24.33 -3.47
CA GLU A 600 -17.67 24.90 -4.21
C GLU A 600 -18.97 24.43 -3.53
N PRO A 601 -19.94 25.32 -3.27
CA PRO A 601 -21.24 24.93 -2.74
C PRO A 601 -22.07 24.24 -3.81
N ASP A 602 -22.97 23.36 -3.35
CA ASP A 602 -23.91 22.67 -4.22
C ASP A 602 -24.90 23.69 -4.80
N ARG A 603 -25.01 23.72 -6.14
CA ARG A 603 -25.93 24.58 -6.86
C ARG A 603 -27.33 23.96 -6.88
N ILE A 604 -28.34 24.81 -6.78
CA ILE A 604 -29.73 24.38 -7.01
C ILE A 604 -29.96 24.23 -8.51
N TYR A 605 -30.47 23.06 -8.91
CA TYR A 605 -30.88 22.80 -10.28
C TYR A 605 -32.38 23.11 -10.45
N PRO A 606 -32.86 23.59 -11.60
CA PRO A 606 -34.29 23.88 -11.76
C PRO A 606 -35.17 22.62 -11.63
N LEU A 607 -36.37 22.75 -11.02
CA LEU A 607 -37.37 21.67 -11.03
C LEU A 607 -37.77 21.40 -12.47
N LYS A 608 -37.71 20.13 -12.89
CA LYS A 608 -38.03 19.71 -14.27
C LYS A 608 -39.52 19.62 -14.57
N GLU A 609 -40.37 19.69 -13.54
CA GLU A 609 -41.82 19.57 -13.67
C GLU A 609 -42.45 20.89 -14.12
N ASP A 610 -43.40 20.89 -15.04
CA ASP A 610 -44.04 22.12 -15.51
C ASP A 610 -45.11 22.59 -14.50
N ILE A 611 -44.73 23.49 -13.58
CA ILE A 611 -45.63 24.03 -12.56
C ILE A 611 -46.32 25.27 -13.12
N PRO A 612 -47.66 25.38 -13.02
CA PRO A 612 -48.39 26.57 -13.47
C PRO A 612 -47.83 27.84 -12.83
N LYS A 613 -47.54 28.84 -13.67
CA LYS A 613 -46.95 30.14 -13.27
C LYS A 613 -47.68 30.80 -12.09
N GLU A 614 -49.00 30.66 -12.03
CA GLU A 614 -49.83 31.18 -10.94
C GLU A 614 -49.47 30.62 -9.56
N LYS A 615 -49.03 29.36 -9.48
CA LYS A 615 -48.57 28.71 -8.24
C LYS A 615 -47.13 29.05 -7.86
N LEU A 616 -46.34 29.56 -8.81
CA LEU A 616 -44.95 29.99 -8.60
C LEU A 616 -44.87 31.47 -8.17
N GLU A 617 -45.83 32.28 -8.60
CA GLU A 617 -45.76 33.74 -8.45
C GLU A 617 -46.47 34.28 -7.21
N LYS A 618 -47.36 33.51 -6.57
CA LYS A 618 -48.15 33.98 -5.42
C LYS A 618 -48.35 32.91 -4.38
N LEU A 619 -48.43 33.33 -3.11
CA LEU A 619 -48.91 32.50 -2.02
C LEU A 619 -50.43 32.26 -2.11
N PRO A 620 -50.93 31.13 -1.58
CA PRO A 620 -52.36 30.89 -1.41
C PRO A 620 -53.05 32.01 -0.61
N ALA A 621 -54.28 32.33 -0.96
CA ALA A 621 -55.04 33.43 -0.33
C ALA A 621 -55.22 33.25 1.19
N CYS A 622 -55.27 32.01 1.68
CA CYS A 622 -55.41 31.71 3.10
C CYS A 622 -54.21 32.17 3.95
N GLU A 623 -53.00 32.21 3.39
CA GLU A 623 -51.79 32.64 4.10
C GLU A 623 -51.85 34.10 4.54
N TYR A 624 -52.53 34.93 3.75
CA TYR A 624 -52.76 36.34 4.02
C TYR A 624 -53.79 36.59 5.13
N LEU A 625 -54.63 35.59 5.42
CA LEU A 625 -55.71 35.67 6.39
C LEU A 625 -55.34 35.02 7.73
N SER A 626 -54.11 34.51 7.87
CA SER A 626 -53.67 33.85 9.09
C SER A 626 -53.60 34.82 10.27
N ARG A 627 -53.81 34.29 11.49
CA ARG A 627 -53.73 35.06 12.74
C ARG A 627 -52.39 35.78 12.85
N ASN A 628 -51.28 35.09 12.57
CA ASN A 628 -49.93 35.64 12.67
C ASN A 628 -49.66 36.75 11.66
N THR A 629 -50.16 36.63 10.43
CA THR A 629 -50.09 37.72 9.44
C THR A 629 -50.86 38.95 9.94
N ALA A 630 -52.03 38.75 10.55
CA ALA A 630 -52.80 39.86 11.13
C ALA A 630 -52.10 40.50 12.35
N GLU A 631 -51.47 39.72 13.22
CA GLU A 631 -50.68 40.25 14.34
C GLU A 631 -49.46 41.04 13.88
N TYR A 632 -48.72 40.52 12.89
CA TYR A 632 -47.62 41.26 12.28
C TYR A 632 -48.08 42.61 11.68
N GLN A 633 -49.21 42.64 10.97
CA GLN A 633 -49.77 43.87 10.40
C GLN A 633 -50.11 44.92 11.48
N LYS A 634 -50.58 44.49 12.66
CA LYS A 634 -50.86 45.40 13.79
C LYS A 634 -49.60 46.08 14.35
N LEU A 635 -48.41 45.51 14.14
CA LEU A 635 -47.15 46.14 14.53
C LEU A 635 -46.84 47.40 13.70
N ASN A 636 -47.45 47.55 12.52
CA ASN A 636 -47.29 48.70 11.62
C ASN A 636 -45.81 49.03 11.33
N VAL A 637 -45.00 48.00 11.11
CA VAL A 637 -43.56 48.13 10.82
C VAL A 637 -43.37 48.72 9.42
N HIS A 638 -42.60 49.80 9.32
CA HIS A 638 -42.21 50.41 8.05
C HIS A 638 -40.76 50.05 7.71
N ILE A 639 -40.54 49.42 6.55
CA ILE A 639 -39.22 48.95 6.10
C ILE A 639 -38.69 49.90 5.02
N GLU A 640 -37.69 50.71 5.37
CA GLU A 640 -36.99 51.64 4.47
C GLU A 640 -35.67 51.06 3.93
N ASP A 641 -35.34 49.81 4.27
CA ASP A 641 -34.11 49.15 3.81
C ASP A 641 -34.26 48.67 2.37
N GLU A 642 -33.91 49.54 1.41
CA GLU A 642 -33.96 49.25 -0.03
C GLU A 642 -33.22 47.97 -0.40
N LYS A 643 -32.05 47.72 0.22
CA LYS A 643 -31.25 46.53 -0.05
C LYS A 643 -31.98 45.25 0.38
N PHE A 644 -32.64 45.28 1.53
CA PHE A 644 -33.45 44.15 1.99
C PHE A 644 -34.64 43.90 1.04
N LEU A 645 -35.34 44.95 0.62
CA LEU A 645 -36.45 44.84 -0.33
C LEU A 645 -36.00 44.29 -1.70
N ASP A 646 -34.84 44.72 -2.18
CA ASP A 646 -34.23 44.20 -3.39
C ASP A 646 -33.83 42.72 -3.24
N ASN A 647 -33.26 42.34 -2.10
CA ASN A 647 -32.96 40.95 -1.80
C ASN A 647 -34.24 40.08 -1.81
N LEU A 648 -35.35 40.55 -1.25
CA LEU A 648 -36.63 39.84 -1.30
C LEU A 648 -37.14 39.68 -2.73
N ASN A 649 -36.96 40.69 -3.57
CA ASN A 649 -37.32 40.61 -5.00
C ASN A 649 -36.40 39.66 -5.77
N ASN A 650 -35.11 39.62 -5.44
CA ASN A 650 -34.16 38.67 -6.01
C ASN A 650 -34.50 37.24 -5.61
N LEU A 651 -34.91 37.01 -4.36
CA LEU A 651 -35.43 35.72 -3.89
C LEU A 651 -36.63 35.28 -4.75
N LYS A 652 -37.63 36.13 -4.96
CA LYS A 652 -38.79 35.80 -5.81
C LYS A 652 -38.39 35.42 -7.22
N LYS A 653 -37.46 36.16 -7.83
CA LYS A 653 -36.95 35.87 -9.18
C LYS A 653 -36.20 34.53 -9.22
N ALA A 654 -35.41 34.24 -8.20
CA ALA A 654 -34.65 33.00 -8.10
C ALA A 654 -35.56 31.78 -7.88
N LEU A 655 -36.58 31.88 -7.02
CA LEU A 655 -37.60 30.83 -6.87
C LEU A 655 -38.31 30.57 -8.19
N LEU A 656 -38.72 31.63 -8.90
CA LEU A 656 -39.35 31.50 -10.22
C LEU A 656 -38.42 30.85 -11.26
N ARG A 657 -37.16 31.28 -11.34
CA ARG A 657 -36.16 30.73 -12.28
C ARG A 657 -35.86 29.25 -12.03
N ASN A 658 -35.89 28.83 -10.76
CA ASN A 658 -35.68 27.44 -10.36
C ASN A 658 -36.97 26.64 -10.27
N ASN A 659 -38.10 27.26 -10.64
CA ASN A 659 -39.41 26.62 -10.70
C ASN A 659 -39.87 26.07 -9.33
N ILE A 660 -39.57 26.82 -8.26
CA ILE A 660 -39.88 26.48 -6.87
C ILE A 660 -41.12 27.28 -6.41
N PRO A 661 -42.22 26.62 -5.97
CA PRO A 661 -43.40 27.31 -5.44
C PRO A 661 -43.10 28.06 -4.13
N ARG A 662 -43.60 29.30 -4.01
CA ARG A 662 -43.41 30.12 -2.80
C ARG A 662 -44.07 29.52 -1.57
N GLU A 663 -45.16 28.78 -1.74
CA GLU A 663 -45.88 28.14 -0.63
C GLU A 663 -45.06 27.05 0.08
N LYS A 664 -44.04 26.52 -0.62
CA LYS A 664 -43.16 25.44 -0.16
C LYS A 664 -41.87 25.94 0.49
N VAL A 665 -41.72 27.25 0.71
CA VAL A 665 -40.53 27.85 1.33
C VAL A 665 -40.90 28.83 2.43
N CYS A 666 -40.02 28.99 3.41
CA CYS A 666 -40.16 29.97 4.48
C CYS A 666 -38.81 30.63 4.77
N ILE A 667 -38.81 31.96 4.92
CA ILE A 667 -37.63 32.77 5.23
C ILE A 667 -37.30 32.65 6.72
N VAL A 668 -36.02 32.45 7.01
CA VAL A 668 -35.52 32.18 8.35
C VAL A 668 -34.37 33.11 8.73
N SER A 669 -33.86 32.96 9.95
CA SER A 669 -32.64 33.62 10.42
C SER A 669 -32.69 35.16 10.34
N GLY A 670 -31.60 35.81 9.93
CA GLY A 670 -31.42 37.26 10.05
C GLY A 670 -32.45 38.10 9.28
N ALA A 671 -33.10 37.54 8.26
CA ALA A 671 -34.16 38.21 7.50
C ALA A 671 -35.46 38.40 8.30
N VAL A 672 -35.71 37.56 9.32
CA VAL A 672 -36.82 37.73 10.26
C VAL A 672 -36.62 39.01 11.10
N LEU A 673 -35.38 39.32 11.50
CA LEU A 673 -35.07 40.54 12.22
C LEU A 673 -35.24 41.79 11.35
N GLN A 674 -34.88 41.70 10.06
CA GLN A 674 -34.99 42.80 9.10
C GLN A 674 -36.46 43.14 8.83
N VAL A 675 -37.32 42.13 8.63
CA VAL A 675 -38.76 42.38 8.41
C VAL A 675 -39.48 42.92 9.64
N LEU A 676 -38.96 42.68 10.85
CA LEU A 676 -39.44 43.30 12.09
C LEU A 676 -38.88 44.71 12.33
N GLY A 677 -38.01 45.22 11.45
CA GLY A 677 -37.37 46.53 11.60
C GLY A 677 -36.29 46.57 12.70
N LEU A 678 -35.81 45.43 13.17
CA LEU A 678 -34.86 45.33 14.29
C LEU A 678 -33.39 45.50 13.85
N ARG A 679 -33.08 45.32 12.56
CA ARG A 679 -31.74 45.57 11.98
C ARG A 679 -31.83 45.97 10.51
N LYS A 680 -30.80 46.66 10.01
CA LYS A 680 -30.57 46.93 8.57
C LYS A 680 -29.64 45.88 7.95
N SER A 681 -29.65 45.81 6.62
CA SER A 681 -28.79 44.94 5.81
C SER A 681 -27.31 45.32 5.92
N LYS A 682 -26.44 44.33 6.11
CA LYS A 682 -24.97 44.49 6.05
C LYS A 682 -24.45 44.14 4.65
N GLU A 683 -23.18 44.44 4.36
CA GLU A 683 -22.54 44.05 3.10
C GLU A 683 -22.55 42.51 2.97
N PHE A 684 -22.93 41.99 1.80
CA PHE A 684 -23.11 40.55 1.52
C PHE A 684 -24.24 39.83 2.30
N ASP A 685 -25.15 40.54 2.97
CA ASP A 685 -26.36 39.93 3.54
C ASP A 685 -27.17 39.17 2.46
N ASP A 686 -27.52 37.95 2.81
CA ASP A 686 -28.32 37.00 2.05
C ASP A 686 -29.66 36.72 2.72
N ILE A 687 -30.54 35.99 2.00
CA ILE A 687 -31.79 35.50 2.57
C ILE A 687 -31.72 33.98 2.67
N ASP A 688 -31.77 33.50 3.90
CA ASP A 688 -31.90 32.09 4.22
C ASP A 688 -33.36 31.66 4.13
N ILE A 689 -33.59 30.54 3.44
CA ILE A 689 -34.90 29.89 3.42
C ILE A 689 -34.78 28.41 3.81
N ILE A 690 -35.84 27.90 4.44
CA ILE A 690 -36.14 26.48 4.52
C ILE A 690 -37.16 26.12 3.44
N MET A 691 -37.14 24.85 3.03
CA MET A 691 -38.08 24.26 2.06
C MET A 691 -38.65 22.95 2.61
N THR A 692 -39.82 22.56 2.09
CA THR A 692 -40.50 21.31 2.45
C THR A 692 -39.71 20.06 2.04
N SER A 693 -39.96 18.95 2.71
CA SER A 693 -39.22 17.69 2.59
C SER A 693 -39.24 17.10 1.18
N ASP A 694 -40.32 17.27 0.42
CA ASP A 694 -40.42 16.89 -0.99
C ASP A 694 -39.38 17.62 -1.86
N LEU A 695 -39.19 18.93 -1.66
CA LEU A 695 -38.14 19.70 -2.33
C LEU A 695 -36.75 19.32 -1.82
N ARG A 696 -36.60 19.03 -0.52
CA ARG A 696 -35.31 18.60 0.05
C ARG A 696 -34.86 17.26 -0.49
N ASN A 697 -35.77 16.34 -0.79
CA ASN A 697 -35.43 15.06 -1.41
C ASN A 697 -34.82 15.24 -2.81
N ILE A 698 -35.14 16.35 -3.49
CA ILE A 698 -34.64 16.68 -4.82
C ILE A 698 -33.33 17.47 -4.71
N TYR A 699 -33.25 18.43 -3.78
CA TYR A 699 -32.17 19.40 -3.71
C TYR A 699 -31.08 19.10 -2.70
N GLY A 700 -31.39 18.40 -1.62
CA GLY A 700 -30.49 18.10 -0.53
C GLY A 700 -31.01 18.60 0.82
N THR A 701 -30.29 18.27 1.89
CA THR A 701 -30.65 18.58 3.27
C THR A 701 -29.88 19.81 3.76
N GLY A 702 -30.37 21.00 3.43
CA GLY A 702 -29.69 22.26 3.75
C GLY A 702 -30.61 23.47 3.81
N LEU A 703 -30.10 24.57 4.37
CA LEU A 703 -30.66 25.90 4.16
C LEU A 703 -30.38 26.31 2.72
N VAL A 704 -31.35 26.93 2.07
CA VAL A 704 -31.15 27.54 0.76
C VAL A 704 -30.85 29.01 0.94
N ILE A 705 -29.68 29.40 0.45
CA ILE A 705 -29.26 30.79 0.45
C ILE A 705 -29.49 31.34 -0.94
N VAL A 706 -30.34 32.34 -1.04
CA VAL A 706 -30.69 32.92 -2.33
C VAL A 706 -29.98 34.25 -2.52
N SER A 707 -28.82 34.16 -3.17
CA SER A 707 -28.06 35.28 -3.75
C SER A 707 -28.13 35.22 -5.29
N ASP A 708 -27.29 35.98 -6.01
CA ASP A 708 -27.22 35.97 -7.48
C ASP A 708 -27.00 34.57 -8.10
N VAL A 709 -26.51 33.60 -7.33
CA VAL A 709 -26.12 32.26 -7.82
C VAL A 709 -26.89 31.08 -7.21
N VAL A 710 -27.73 31.30 -6.18
CA VAL A 710 -28.56 30.28 -5.49
C VAL A 710 -27.79 29.01 -5.05
N GLU A 711 -27.56 28.86 -3.75
CA GLU A 711 -26.66 27.83 -3.21
C GLU A 711 -27.22 27.14 -1.95
N MET A 712 -26.79 25.90 -1.69
CA MET A 712 -27.19 25.12 -0.50
C MET A 712 -26.13 25.09 0.60
N HIS A 713 -26.56 25.31 1.85
CA HIS A 713 -25.72 25.34 3.04
C HIS A 713 -26.20 24.37 4.12
N LYS A 714 -25.35 24.09 5.11
CA LYS A 714 -25.70 23.18 6.22
C LYS A 714 -26.97 23.69 6.94
N LYS A 715 -27.91 22.79 7.19
CA LYS A 715 -29.17 23.03 7.88
C LYS A 715 -28.95 23.54 9.32
N ASP A 716 -29.71 24.56 9.71
CA ASP A 716 -29.96 24.89 11.11
C ASP A 716 -31.07 23.97 11.67
N GLU A 717 -30.82 23.39 12.84
CA GLU A 717 -31.75 22.47 13.49
C GLU A 717 -32.62 23.25 14.48
N TYR A 718 -33.90 23.43 14.12
CA TYR A 718 -34.94 23.96 15.00
C TYR A 718 -35.64 22.79 15.72
N ASP A 719 -36.23 23.06 16.88
CA ASP A 719 -37.05 22.08 17.63
C ASP A 719 -38.31 21.64 16.87
N ILE A 720 -38.71 22.41 15.87
CA ILE A 720 -39.86 22.16 15.00
C ILE A 720 -39.33 21.78 13.61
N ILE A 721 -39.90 20.75 13.00
CA ILE A 721 -39.51 20.31 11.65
C ILE A 721 -39.90 21.35 10.60
N ASP A 722 -39.13 21.42 9.51
CA ASP A 722 -39.30 22.47 8.50
C ASP A 722 -40.68 22.44 7.82
N ASP A 723 -41.21 21.24 7.57
CA ASP A 723 -42.54 21.05 6.98
C ASP A 723 -43.61 21.69 7.85
N ASP A 724 -43.55 21.50 9.17
CA ASP A 724 -44.48 22.13 10.11
C ASP A 724 -44.33 23.66 10.07
N ILE A 725 -43.11 24.20 10.06
CA ILE A 725 -42.89 25.66 9.99
C ILE A 725 -43.50 26.24 8.71
N ILE A 726 -43.43 25.51 7.60
CA ILE A 726 -43.89 25.98 6.29
C ILE A 726 -45.40 25.78 6.09
N GLU A 727 -45.94 24.64 6.52
CA GLU A 727 -47.32 24.25 6.25
C GLU A 727 -48.30 24.69 7.36
N ASN A 728 -47.83 24.81 8.61
CA ASN A 728 -48.66 25.29 9.71
C ASN A 728 -48.59 26.83 9.81
N MET A 729 -49.73 27.48 9.56
CA MET A 729 -49.88 28.94 9.63
C MET A 729 -49.63 29.52 11.02
N ASP A 730 -49.65 28.70 12.08
CA ASP A 730 -49.28 29.13 13.43
C ASP A 730 -47.76 29.36 13.60
N TYR A 731 -46.94 28.88 12.67
CA TYR A 731 -45.48 28.93 12.75
C TYR A 731 -44.81 29.91 11.77
N HIS A 732 -45.59 30.65 10.99
CA HIS A 732 -45.08 31.70 10.11
C HIS A 732 -46.07 32.86 9.95
N PHE A 733 -45.62 33.95 9.35
CA PHE A 733 -46.43 35.09 8.92
C PHE A 733 -46.02 35.54 7.52
N VAL A 734 -46.87 36.30 6.85
CA VAL A 734 -46.62 36.75 5.47
C VAL A 734 -46.22 38.21 5.41
N PHE A 735 -45.13 38.50 4.70
CA PHE A 735 -44.75 39.85 4.28
C PHE A 735 -44.24 39.82 2.83
N SER A 736 -44.67 40.79 2.01
CA SER A 736 -44.24 40.90 0.61
C SER A 736 -44.41 39.59 -0.18
N ASP A 737 -45.52 38.86 0.00
CA ASP A 737 -45.83 37.61 -0.70
C ASP A 737 -44.76 36.51 -0.52
N LEU A 738 -44.17 36.47 0.68
CA LEU A 738 -43.21 35.48 1.18
C LEU A 738 -43.54 35.13 2.63
N LYS A 739 -43.33 33.86 3.02
CA LYS A 739 -43.48 33.39 4.41
C LYS A 739 -42.23 33.71 5.21
N PHE A 740 -42.40 34.19 6.43
CA PHE A 740 -41.34 34.41 7.41
C PHE A 740 -41.62 33.59 8.66
N MET A 741 -40.60 32.92 9.20
CA MET A 741 -40.72 32.14 10.42
C MET A 741 -41.24 32.98 11.57
N HIS A 742 -42.10 32.38 12.41
CA HIS A 742 -42.59 33.04 13.61
C HIS A 742 -41.42 33.47 14.50
N PRO A 743 -41.35 34.74 14.93
CA PRO A 743 -40.21 35.28 15.69
C PRO A 743 -39.91 34.52 16.98
N GLN A 744 -40.93 33.98 17.65
CA GLN A 744 -40.75 33.17 18.87
C GLN A 744 -39.95 31.88 18.62
N ILE A 745 -40.12 31.24 17.45
CA ILE A 745 -39.37 30.01 17.10
C ILE A 745 -37.89 30.34 16.93
N LEU A 746 -37.60 31.44 16.22
CA LEU A 746 -36.23 31.94 16.07
C LEU A 746 -35.62 32.36 17.42
N LEU A 747 -36.42 32.96 18.31
CA LEU A 747 -35.96 33.35 19.65
C LEU A 747 -35.54 32.15 20.49
N GLU A 748 -36.31 31.05 20.47
CA GLU A 748 -35.94 29.81 21.16
C GLU A 748 -34.64 29.22 20.61
N TYR A 749 -34.48 29.14 19.29
CA TYR A 749 -33.25 28.67 18.66
C TYR A 749 -32.01 29.50 19.07
N LEU A 750 -32.14 30.83 19.09
CA LEU A 750 -31.05 31.72 19.45
C LEU A 750 -30.67 31.69 20.95
N LYS A 751 -31.51 31.11 21.84
CA LYS A 751 -31.16 30.95 23.27
C LYS A 751 -29.95 30.05 23.47
N GLU A 752 -29.75 29.06 22.62
CA GLU A 752 -28.63 28.13 22.72
C GLU A 752 -27.28 28.77 22.34
N LYS A 753 -27.31 29.88 21.59
CA LYS A 753 -26.13 30.63 21.13
C LYS A 753 -26.39 32.13 21.24
N PRO A 754 -26.43 32.70 22.46
CA PRO A 754 -26.82 34.09 22.67
C PRO A 754 -25.83 35.06 22.02
N GLY A 755 -26.35 35.94 21.16
CA GLY A 755 -25.59 36.96 20.43
C GLY A 755 -26.37 38.27 20.24
N GLU A 756 -25.92 39.10 19.30
CA GLU A 756 -26.56 40.38 18.95
C GLU A 756 -28.04 40.18 18.57
N GLU A 757 -28.31 39.18 17.73
CA GLU A 757 -29.64 38.82 17.25
C GLU A 757 -30.61 38.41 18.36
N PHE A 758 -30.14 37.58 19.30
CA PHE A 758 -30.91 37.18 20.48
C PHE A 758 -31.34 38.39 21.31
N THR A 759 -30.42 39.35 21.47
CA THR A 759 -30.66 40.56 22.27
C THR A 759 -31.71 41.46 21.62
N LEU A 760 -31.61 41.66 20.30
CA LEU A 760 -32.58 42.44 19.53
C LEU A 760 -33.98 41.82 19.59
N LEU A 761 -34.07 40.51 19.41
CA LEU A 761 -35.35 39.81 19.34
C LEU A 761 -36.03 39.70 20.71
N LYS A 762 -35.27 39.46 21.78
CA LYS A 762 -35.77 39.45 23.17
C LYS A 762 -36.32 40.80 23.61
N GLY A 763 -35.77 41.90 23.07
CA GLY A 763 -36.23 43.26 23.36
C GLY A 763 -37.48 43.70 22.58
N ALA A 764 -37.90 42.92 21.58
CA ALA A 764 -39.05 43.25 20.75
C ALA A 764 -40.38 42.86 21.41
N LYS A 765 -41.44 43.64 21.17
CA LYS A 765 -42.81 43.27 21.55
C LYS A 765 -43.36 42.27 20.53
N LEU A 766 -43.12 40.98 20.78
CA LEU A 766 -43.59 39.88 19.93
C LEU A 766 -44.97 39.39 20.41
N TRP A 767 -45.79 38.90 19.49
CA TRP A 767 -47.02 38.19 19.83
C TRP A 767 -46.69 36.73 20.17
N THR A 768 -47.54 36.11 20.99
CA THR A 768 -47.33 34.72 21.43
C THR A 768 -47.62 33.75 20.30
N LEU A 769 -46.80 32.71 20.21
CA LEU A 769 -47.06 31.52 19.39
C LEU A 769 -48.44 30.94 19.71
#